data_AF-A0A533ZWW8-F1
#
_entry.id   AF-A0A533ZWW8-F1
#
_cell.length_a   1.000
_cell.length_b   1.000
_cell.length_c   1.000
_cell.angle_alpha   90.00
_cell.angle_beta   90.00
_cell.angle_gamma   90.00
#
_symmetry.space_group_name_H-M   'P 1'
#
loop_
_entity.id
_entity.type
_entity.pdbx_description
1 polymer ?
#
loop_
_entity_poly.entity_id
_entity_poly.type
_entity_poly.pdbx_seq_one_letter_code
_entity_poly.pdbx_strand_id
1 'polypeptide(L)'
;MMVSSGNVPVSTGGARRVPVAPPNATGDGPPLAITGSLSGFLLLFVASRLLYLVLIDPSHLSPDLDDELHVGTMAHELVTGPTLPFTEYRVSNWMLGTLVMGTLAAGFFLLFGPTLFALKLAPLLVSTLTLVFWYRTIQRYAGERVAGYFGLLFCFSPPLLTAYSVAALGDHSQSIVFSALTVFLLFRMLSEEKPSRAYPVLLGLTAGFGLWFAYIYGLTLLATLGCWLWRDKGKFWRPRALWFALGFVIGFSPWILFNMQTHFAGLVIYDKTVWEHFGRAHLWDGLAHPRSLAPVEFLRTIAFDDDWTLYRRAVNLLYSLLYLVPIVTAGILHLKTVQSEPTGPSPTEPTLVAFGMLYLVALTLAVQFSDFRYARYYVPTYPFLFFLTAYSLARCQDLLPRARGKIQTVFLASVVVLGLGTHAPLLSLDQPGYVFSAKGYTYAFLPERYLENHALAGKYDRELLLEVVQRPFLSSILPKLSADDQGELSRALTRMLARKAPLNGQAEDFARTERLVPPGFDKHFYYRLGRTAVRWHRSELPKAVAAVEFVRHRSATAHHLALIGIYRAWPWFAAVDSSPEALVTAPSPVAPEMQAHYWRALGLLAGRYWYEKDQSLSRLNAHLQVFVPRLDSSVQRFVLQGVGQVLFTYLSADNWALTAELERFPPAYQEGLLEGWGMALGEDALFSPYPWEGHEKLLWRAATKGFTARSLVSIQQGKAQFEALFKGAAARALEPPLNER
;
A
#
# COMPACT_ATOMS: atom_id res chain seq x y z
N MET A 1 -51.21 73.65 -39.72
CA MET A 1 -50.47 72.38 -39.97
C MET A 1 -49.15 72.45 -39.23
N MET A 2 -49.05 71.79 -38.08
CA MET A 2 -47.86 71.17 -37.47
C MET A 2 -48.27 70.75 -36.07
N VAL A 3 -48.43 69.45 -35.88
CA VAL A 3 -48.90 68.80 -34.66
C VAL A 3 -47.68 68.50 -33.79
N SER A 4 -47.66 69.05 -32.58
CA SER A 4 -46.67 68.80 -31.54
C SER A 4 -47.04 67.51 -30.79
N SER A 5 -46.29 66.43 -31.02
CA SER A 5 -46.41 65.18 -30.28
C SER A 5 -45.62 65.26 -28.96
N GLY A 6 -46.35 65.39 -27.85
CA GLY A 6 -45.81 65.28 -26.50
C GLY A 6 -45.50 63.83 -26.13
N ASN A 7 -44.26 63.57 -25.73
CA ASN A 7 -43.86 62.32 -25.09
C ASN A 7 -44.21 62.37 -23.60
N VAL A 8 -45.16 61.54 -23.19
CA VAL A 8 -45.50 61.26 -21.79
C VAL A 8 -44.51 60.22 -21.25
N PRO A 9 -43.82 60.46 -20.11
CA PRO A 9 -43.01 59.45 -19.47
C PRO A 9 -43.90 58.42 -18.78
N VAL A 10 -43.74 57.15 -19.16
CA VAL A 10 -44.38 56.00 -18.51
C VAL A 10 -43.72 55.81 -17.13
N SER A 11 -44.43 56.28 -16.10
CA SER A 11 -44.15 56.00 -14.69
C SER A 11 -44.28 54.49 -14.44
N THR A 12 -43.15 53.80 -14.29
CA THR A 12 -43.11 52.43 -13.78
C THR A 12 -43.40 52.47 -12.27
N GLY A 13 -44.57 51.97 -11.89
CA GLY A 13 -45.01 51.88 -10.50
C GLY A 13 -44.02 51.07 -9.67
N GLY A 14 -43.26 51.75 -8.83
CA GLY A 14 -42.41 51.14 -7.81
C GLY A 14 -43.28 50.45 -6.77
N ALA A 15 -43.41 49.13 -6.88
CA ALA A 15 -43.93 48.29 -5.81
C ALA A 15 -43.01 48.42 -4.59
N ARG A 16 -43.42 49.28 -3.66
CA ARG A 16 -42.78 49.49 -2.36
C ARG A 16 -42.80 48.14 -1.63
N ARG A 17 -41.67 47.43 -1.61
CA ARG A 17 -41.47 46.24 -0.78
C ARG A 17 -41.69 46.67 0.67
N VAL A 18 -42.81 46.25 1.25
CA VAL A 18 -43.04 46.30 2.69
C VAL A 18 -41.95 45.43 3.33
N PRO A 19 -41.13 45.97 4.25
CA PRO A 19 -40.20 45.15 5.01
C PRO A 19 -41.03 44.17 5.86
N VAL A 20 -41.00 42.90 5.47
CA VAL A 20 -41.54 41.81 6.29
C VAL A 20 -40.75 41.81 7.58
N ALA A 21 -41.44 42.08 8.70
CA ALA A 21 -40.84 42.04 10.02
C ALA A 21 -40.20 40.64 10.24
N PRO A 22 -38.98 40.56 10.78
CA PRO A 22 -38.33 39.29 11.03
C PRO A 22 -39.21 38.45 11.97
N PRO A 23 -39.51 37.18 11.61
CA PRO A 23 -40.35 36.33 12.45
C PRO A 23 -39.69 36.14 13.81
N ASN A 24 -40.40 36.57 14.85
CA ASN A 24 -40.29 36.21 16.26
C ASN A 24 -38.91 35.77 16.78
N ALA A 25 -38.29 36.69 17.53
CA ALA A 25 -37.21 36.41 18.48
C ALA A 25 -37.73 35.64 19.72
N THR A 26 -38.25 34.44 19.52
CA THR A 26 -38.34 33.46 20.62
C THR A 26 -36.92 32.99 20.93
N GLY A 27 -36.46 33.19 22.17
CA GLY A 27 -35.07 33.08 22.64
C GLY A 27 -34.36 31.73 22.54
N ASP A 28 -34.78 30.86 21.62
CA ASP A 28 -34.06 29.65 21.25
C ASP A 28 -33.01 30.03 20.19
N GLY A 29 -31.87 30.54 20.65
CA GLY A 29 -30.72 30.81 19.79
C GLY A 29 -30.43 29.61 18.89
N PRO A 30 -30.04 29.82 17.61
CA PRO A 30 -29.80 28.73 16.69
C PRO A 30 -28.82 27.74 17.32
N PRO A 31 -29.11 26.43 17.31
CA PRO A 31 -28.22 25.43 17.91
C PRO A 31 -26.82 25.58 17.34
N LEU A 32 -25.81 25.59 18.22
CA LEU A 32 -24.39 25.71 17.91
C LEU A 32 -24.05 24.87 16.67
N ALA A 33 -23.97 25.52 15.52
CA ALA A 33 -23.47 24.89 14.32
C ALA A 33 -21.97 24.64 14.53
N ILE A 34 -21.48 23.48 14.08
CA ILE A 34 -20.04 23.21 14.02
C ILE A 34 -19.46 24.23 13.02
N THR A 35 -19.04 25.38 13.53
CA THR A 35 -18.34 26.42 12.80
C THR A 35 -16.85 26.16 12.98
N GLY A 36 -16.43 24.97 12.57
CA GLY A 36 -15.02 24.65 12.53
C GLY A 36 -14.39 25.42 11.39
N SER A 37 -13.62 26.46 11.71
CA SER A 37 -12.82 27.13 10.67
C SER A 37 -11.93 26.11 9.97
N LEU A 38 -11.71 26.27 8.66
CA LEU A 38 -10.78 25.44 7.89
C LEU A 38 -9.44 25.28 8.62
N SER A 39 -8.92 26.36 9.22
CA SER A 39 -7.69 26.35 10.01
C SER A 39 -7.72 25.35 11.17
N GLY A 40 -8.85 25.23 11.88
CA GLY A 40 -9.01 24.25 12.96
C GLY A 40 -8.96 22.81 12.45
N PHE A 41 -9.62 22.53 11.32
CA PHE A 41 -9.54 21.20 10.69
C PHE A 41 -8.15 20.89 10.15
N LEU A 42 -7.45 21.86 9.58
CA LEU A 42 -6.06 21.67 9.12
C LEU A 42 -5.13 21.35 10.28
N LEU A 43 -5.24 22.10 11.38
CA LEU A 43 -4.46 21.82 12.59
C LEU A 43 -4.76 20.43 13.14
N LEU A 44 -6.04 20.07 13.26
CA LEU A 44 -6.46 18.76 13.75
C LEU A 44 -5.96 17.63 12.85
N PHE A 45 -6.07 17.77 11.53
CA PHE A 45 -5.60 16.79 10.56
C PHE A 45 -4.08 16.62 10.63
N VAL A 46 -3.31 17.71 10.54
CA VAL A 46 -1.85 17.64 10.60
C VAL A 46 -1.39 17.09 11.95
N ALA A 47 -1.97 17.55 13.06
CA ALA A 47 -1.63 17.04 14.39
C ALA A 47 -1.97 15.54 14.54
N SER A 48 -3.13 15.08 14.04
CA SER A 48 -3.49 13.66 14.12
C SER A 48 -2.56 12.78 13.27
N ARG A 49 -2.13 13.24 12.09
CA ARG A 49 -1.16 12.53 11.25
C ARG A 49 0.25 12.54 11.82
N LEU A 50 0.70 13.65 12.38
CA LEU A 50 1.99 13.71 13.07
C LEU A 50 1.98 12.81 14.30
N LEU A 51 0.91 12.82 15.10
CA LEU A 51 0.77 11.91 16.25
C LEU A 51 0.78 10.45 15.80
N TYR A 52 0.04 10.12 14.72
CA TYR A 52 0.08 8.80 14.11
C TYR A 52 1.51 8.43 13.69
N LEU A 53 2.24 9.29 12.97
CA LEU A 53 3.62 9.02 12.55
C LEU A 53 4.59 8.86 13.72
N VAL A 54 4.43 9.65 14.79
CA VAL A 54 5.26 9.54 15.99
C VAL A 54 4.98 8.24 16.72
N LEU A 55 3.73 7.78 16.73
CA LEU A 55 3.32 6.63 17.54
C LEU A 55 3.11 5.34 16.73
N ILE A 56 3.19 5.33 15.41
CA ILE A 56 2.91 4.15 14.59
C ILE A 56 3.84 3.00 14.99
N ASP A 57 3.29 1.82 15.23
CA ASP A 57 4.10 0.63 15.38
C ASP A 57 4.82 0.35 14.05
N PRO A 58 6.14 0.16 14.08
CA PRO A 58 6.89 -0.18 12.88
C PRO A 58 6.35 -1.38 12.09
N SER A 59 5.72 -2.36 12.75
CA SER A 59 5.08 -3.50 12.09
C SER A 59 3.86 -3.12 11.25
N HIS A 60 3.31 -1.93 11.48
CA HIS A 60 2.14 -1.38 10.79
C HIS A 60 2.50 -0.21 9.87
N LEU A 61 3.81 0.00 9.59
CA LEU A 61 4.19 0.83 8.46
C LEU A 61 3.56 0.27 7.17
N SER A 62 3.28 1.17 6.22
CA SER A 62 2.53 0.89 4.99
C SER A 62 2.89 -0.47 4.38
N PRO A 63 1.90 -1.26 3.90
CA PRO A 63 2.17 -2.51 3.19
C PRO A 63 3.06 -2.32 1.95
N ASP A 64 3.09 -1.10 1.41
CA ASP A 64 3.88 -0.70 0.25
C ASP A 64 5.17 0.07 0.65
N LEU A 65 5.76 -0.24 1.82
CA LEU A 65 6.97 0.43 2.29
C LEU A 65 8.13 0.32 1.28
N ASP A 66 8.17 -0.73 0.44
CA ASP A 66 9.15 -0.91 -0.63
C ASP A 66 9.14 0.27 -1.61
N ASP A 67 7.96 0.63 -2.09
CA ASP A 67 7.75 1.70 -3.05
C ASP A 67 8.09 3.05 -2.42
N GLU A 68 7.70 3.24 -1.15
CA GLU A 68 8.04 4.45 -0.41
C GLU A 68 9.54 4.63 -0.23
N LEU A 69 10.25 3.58 0.20
CA LEU A 69 11.69 3.66 0.41
C LEU A 69 12.44 3.84 -0.91
N HIS A 70 11.93 3.32 -2.03
CA HIS A 70 12.46 3.62 -3.36
C HIS A 70 12.28 5.10 -3.74
N VAL A 71 11.09 5.68 -3.47
CA VAL A 71 10.86 7.13 -3.60
C VAL A 71 11.81 7.93 -2.68
N GLY A 72 12.09 7.39 -1.50
CA GLY A 72 13.13 7.89 -0.60
C GLY A 72 14.54 7.87 -1.19
N THR A 73 14.92 6.80 -1.88
CA THR A 73 16.24 6.70 -2.54
C THR A 73 16.40 7.75 -3.61
N MET A 74 15.36 7.98 -4.41
CA MET A 74 15.32 9.12 -5.32
C MET A 74 15.52 10.45 -4.59
N ALA A 75 14.78 10.68 -3.50
CA ALA A 75 14.89 11.90 -2.73
C ALA A 75 16.31 12.11 -2.16
N HIS A 76 16.93 11.04 -1.67
CA HIS A 76 18.29 11.06 -1.16
C HIS A 76 19.30 11.40 -2.26
N GLU A 77 19.23 10.73 -3.42
CA GLU A 77 20.14 10.98 -4.54
C GLU A 77 19.94 12.37 -5.16
N LEU A 78 18.74 12.93 -5.17
CA LEU A 78 18.52 14.32 -5.58
C LEU A 78 19.23 15.33 -4.65
N VAL A 79 19.40 14.97 -3.37
CA VAL A 79 20.10 15.80 -2.39
C VAL A 79 21.62 15.62 -2.45
N THR A 80 22.10 14.39 -2.62
CA THR A 80 23.54 14.06 -2.57
C THR A 80 24.22 14.09 -3.93
N GLY A 81 23.45 14.18 -5.01
CA GLY A 81 23.92 14.16 -6.40
C GLY A 81 23.39 12.93 -7.13
N PRO A 82 22.49 13.10 -8.12
CA PRO A 82 21.82 11.98 -8.75
C PRO A 82 22.81 11.09 -9.49
N THR A 83 22.69 9.77 -9.31
CA THR A 83 23.53 8.81 -10.01
C THR A 83 22.88 8.30 -11.30
N LEU A 84 21.54 8.37 -11.36
CA LEU A 84 20.72 8.09 -12.52
C LEU A 84 20.15 9.38 -13.16
N PRO A 85 19.79 9.35 -14.46
CA PRO A 85 18.88 10.33 -15.03
C PRO A 85 17.58 10.37 -14.21
N PHE A 86 17.01 11.57 -14.04
CA PHE A 86 15.80 11.80 -13.22
C PHE A 86 14.64 10.85 -13.55
N THR A 87 14.49 10.50 -14.83
CA THR A 87 13.43 9.62 -15.33
C THR A 87 13.54 8.20 -14.82
N GLU A 88 14.75 7.71 -14.51
CA GLU A 88 15.00 6.31 -14.12
C GLU A 88 14.69 6.00 -12.66
N TYR A 89 14.38 7.01 -11.85
CA TYR A 89 13.96 6.81 -10.47
C TYR A 89 12.50 6.40 -10.32
N ARG A 90 11.72 6.37 -11.41
CA ARG A 90 10.32 5.93 -11.36
C ARG A 90 10.23 4.49 -10.81
N VAL A 91 9.24 4.21 -9.98
CA VAL A 91 9.00 2.84 -9.47
C VAL A 91 8.60 1.91 -10.61
N SER A 92 7.79 2.39 -11.54
CA SER A 92 7.37 1.65 -12.74
C SER A 92 7.06 2.60 -13.90
N ASN A 93 6.90 2.05 -15.10
CA ASN A 93 6.59 2.83 -16.30
C ASN A 93 5.20 3.50 -16.26
N TRP A 94 4.29 3.08 -15.38
CA TRP A 94 2.94 3.64 -15.22
C TRP A 94 2.73 4.44 -13.92
N MET A 95 3.69 4.42 -12.98
CA MET A 95 3.62 5.13 -11.69
C MET A 95 4.47 6.40 -11.69
N LEU A 96 4.17 7.34 -12.58
CA LEU A 96 5.02 8.51 -12.80
C LEU A 96 4.90 9.57 -11.68
N GLY A 97 3.84 9.54 -10.88
CA GLY A 97 3.69 10.38 -9.69
C GLY A 97 4.78 10.15 -8.63
N THR A 98 5.47 9.01 -8.66
CA THR A 98 6.65 8.72 -7.82
C THR A 98 7.75 9.76 -8.00
N LEU A 99 7.94 10.27 -9.22
CA LEU A 99 8.94 11.31 -9.51
C LEU A 99 8.62 12.63 -8.81
N VAL A 100 7.34 13.00 -8.77
CA VAL A 100 6.86 14.20 -8.07
C VAL A 100 7.04 14.03 -6.57
N MET A 101 6.69 12.86 -6.03
CA MET A 101 6.83 12.58 -4.60
C MET A 101 8.28 12.53 -4.15
N GLY A 102 9.18 11.93 -4.94
CA GLY A 102 10.62 11.92 -4.65
C GLY A 102 11.22 13.33 -4.67
N THR A 103 10.78 14.17 -5.61
CA THR A 103 11.20 15.59 -5.66
C THR A 103 10.71 16.37 -4.44
N LEU A 104 9.45 16.19 -4.02
CA LEU A 104 8.91 16.81 -2.81
C LEU A 104 9.63 16.31 -1.55
N ALA A 105 9.88 15.00 -1.46
CA ALA A 105 10.59 14.38 -0.35
C ALA A 105 12.05 14.84 -0.27
N ALA A 106 12.73 15.11 -1.40
CA ALA A 106 14.08 15.67 -1.42
C ALA A 106 14.13 17.01 -0.68
N GLY A 107 13.12 17.86 -0.86
CA GLY A 107 12.98 19.11 -0.10
C GLY A 107 12.89 18.88 1.41
N PHE A 108 12.15 17.86 1.86
CA PHE A 108 12.08 17.50 3.27
C PHE A 108 13.37 16.84 3.79
N PHE A 109 14.08 16.07 2.97
CA PHE A 109 15.37 15.50 3.33
C PHE A 109 16.43 16.56 3.54
N LEU A 110 16.43 17.65 2.76
CA LEU A 110 17.29 18.81 2.99
C LEU A 110 17.02 19.49 4.35
N LEU A 111 15.76 19.53 4.78
CA LEU A 111 15.34 20.22 6.01
C LEU A 111 15.50 19.36 7.27
N PHE A 112 15.22 18.06 7.19
CA PHE A 112 15.08 17.17 8.35
C PHE A 112 16.00 15.93 8.30
N GLY A 113 16.87 15.84 7.30
CA GLY A 113 17.69 14.66 7.04
C GLY A 113 16.92 13.53 6.35
N PRO A 114 17.62 12.48 5.87
CA PRO A 114 17.03 11.39 5.08
C PRO A 114 16.35 10.32 5.95
N THR A 115 15.41 10.78 6.78
CA THR A 115 14.66 9.95 7.74
C THR A 115 13.30 9.54 7.16
N LEU A 116 12.73 8.45 7.68
CA LEU A 116 11.40 8.01 7.29
C LEU A 116 10.37 9.09 7.63
N PHE A 117 10.52 9.79 8.75
CA PHE A 117 9.67 10.93 9.10
C PHE A 117 9.66 11.99 8.00
N ALA A 118 10.84 12.41 7.52
CA ALA A 118 10.97 13.41 6.46
C ALA A 118 10.29 12.95 5.15
N LEU A 119 10.42 11.67 4.81
CA LEU A 119 9.77 11.07 3.63
C LEU A 119 8.24 11.19 3.75
N LYS A 120 7.69 10.90 4.92
CA LYS A 120 6.24 10.93 5.20
C LYS A 120 5.64 12.34 5.19
N LEU A 121 6.45 13.40 5.28
CA LEU A 121 5.97 14.78 5.20
C LEU A 121 5.48 15.18 3.80
N ALA A 122 6.07 14.60 2.74
CA ALA A 122 5.64 14.85 1.36
C ALA A 122 4.17 14.47 1.11
N PRO A 123 3.74 13.21 1.36
CA PRO A 123 2.33 12.85 1.21
C PRO A 123 1.41 13.54 2.23
N LEU A 124 1.90 13.87 3.42
CA LEU A 124 1.12 14.66 4.39
C LEU A 124 0.79 16.05 3.84
N LEU A 125 1.74 16.72 3.18
CA LEU A 125 1.50 18.01 2.51
C LEU A 125 0.43 17.86 1.42
N VAL A 126 0.53 16.84 0.57
CA VAL A 126 -0.43 16.58 -0.52
C VAL A 126 -1.84 16.30 0.04
N SER A 127 -1.94 15.51 1.10
CA SER A 127 -3.21 15.22 1.78
C SER A 127 -3.80 16.45 2.48
N THR A 128 -2.95 17.34 3.00
CA THR A 128 -3.38 18.62 3.58
C THR A 128 -3.99 19.52 2.51
N LEU A 129 -3.34 19.62 1.33
CA LEU A 129 -3.88 20.35 0.19
C LEU A 129 -5.20 19.75 -0.31
N THR A 130 -5.30 18.42 -0.28
CA THR A 130 -6.54 17.70 -0.62
C THR A 130 -7.70 18.14 0.29
N LEU A 131 -7.48 18.20 1.61
CA LEU A 131 -8.48 18.71 2.56
C LEU A 131 -8.85 20.16 2.26
N VAL A 132 -7.88 21.04 1.97
CA VAL A 132 -8.15 22.45 1.63
C VAL A 132 -9.08 22.57 0.43
N PHE A 133 -8.77 21.88 -0.68
CA PHE A 133 -9.55 21.99 -1.91
C PHE A 133 -10.95 21.39 -1.76
N TRP A 134 -11.07 20.21 -1.12
CA TRP A 134 -12.38 19.61 -0.87
C TRP A 134 -13.23 20.45 0.08
N TYR A 135 -12.68 20.87 1.22
CA TYR A 135 -13.40 21.67 2.19
C TYR A 135 -13.91 22.97 1.56
N ARG A 136 -13.06 23.71 0.82
CA ARG A 136 -13.47 24.96 0.16
C ARG A 136 -14.54 24.74 -0.91
N THR A 137 -14.44 23.64 -1.65
CA THR A 137 -15.45 23.27 -2.66
C THR A 137 -16.79 22.97 -1.98
N ILE A 138 -16.79 22.09 -0.98
CA ILE A 138 -18.00 21.69 -0.27
C ILE A 138 -18.61 22.88 0.47
N GLN A 139 -17.81 23.71 1.14
CA GLN A 139 -18.25 24.92 1.82
C GLN A 139 -19.00 25.84 0.87
N ARG A 140 -18.44 26.07 -0.34
CA ARG A 140 -19.03 26.96 -1.34
C ARG A 140 -20.30 26.41 -1.96
N TYR A 141 -20.37 25.10 -2.22
CA TYR A 141 -21.43 24.50 -3.05
C TYR A 141 -22.46 23.67 -2.27
N ALA A 142 -22.16 23.29 -1.03
CA ALA A 142 -23.03 22.51 -0.14
C ALA A 142 -23.18 23.14 1.26
N GLY A 143 -22.48 24.24 1.54
CA GLY A 143 -22.59 25.01 2.77
C GLY A 143 -21.61 24.60 3.87
N GLU A 144 -21.39 25.51 4.82
CA GLU A 144 -20.45 25.38 5.93
C GLU A 144 -20.66 24.09 6.74
N ARG A 145 -21.92 23.75 7.03
CA ARG A 145 -22.26 22.59 7.87
C ARG A 145 -21.80 21.27 7.24
N VAL A 146 -21.99 21.13 5.92
CA VAL A 146 -21.56 19.93 5.18
C VAL A 146 -20.03 19.88 5.12
N ALA A 147 -19.37 21.01 4.92
CA ALA A 147 -17.91 21.10 4.95
C ALA A 147 -17.34 20.73 6.33
N GLY A 148 -18.00 21.14 7.42
CA GLY A 148 -17.63 20.76 8.78
C GLY A 148 -17.70 19.25 9.03
N TYR A 149 -18.79 18.58 8.61
CA TYR A 149 -18.88 17.12 8.71
C TYR A 149 -17.85 16.40 7.83
N PHE A 150 -17.63 16.90 6.61
CA PHE A 150 -16.58 16.38 5.74
C PHE A 150 -15.20 16.50 6.40
N GLY A 151 -14.88 17.68 6.97
CA GLY A 151 -13.62 17.92 7.67
C GLY A 151 -13.41 16.96 8.84
N LEU A 152 -14.45 16.71 9.64
CA LEU A 152 -14.41 15.73 10.72
C LEU A 152 -14.13 14.31 10.21
N LEU A 153 -14.86 13.85 9.20
CA LEU A 153 -14.66 12.54 8.59
C LEU A 153 -13.24 12.38 8.00
N PHE A 154 -12.69 13.46 7.43
CA PHE A 154 -11.34 13.46 6.90
C PHE A 154 -10.26 13.43 7.99
N CYS A 155 -10.48 14.14 9.11
CA CYS A 155 -9.56 14.14 10.27
C CYS A 155 -9.55 12.80 11.02
N PHE A 156 -10.73 12.18 11.14
CA PHE A 156 -10.94 10.87 11.79
C PHE A 156 -11.28 9.80 10.75
N SER A 157 -10.49 9.77 9.67
CA SER A 157 -10.70 8.80 8.60
C SER A 157 -10.43 7.37 9.05
N PRO A 158 -10.88 6.36 8.28
CA PRO A 158 -10.50 4.97 8.53
C PRO A 158 -8.98 4.77 8.46
N PRO A 159 -8.43 3.75 9.14
CA PRO A 159 -7.00 3.47 9.16
C PRO A 159 -6.37 3.34 7.77
N LEU A 160 -7.06 2.74 6.80
CA LEU A 160 -6.60 2.67 5.42
C LEU A 160 -6.30 4.06 4.84
N LEU A 161 -7.28 4.98 4.87
CA LEU A 161 -7.03 6.35 4.37
C LEU A 161 -5.95 7.06 5.19
N THR A 162 -5.88 6.83 6.50
CA THR A 162 -4.82 7.40 7.35
C THR A 162 -3.43 6.96 6.89
N ALA A 163 -3.21 5.66 6.71
CA ALA A 163 -1.95 5.10 6.27
C ALA A 163 -1.54 5.66 4.91
N TYR A 164 -2.46 5.68 3.95
CA TYR A 164 -2.21 6.22 2.61
C TYR A 164 -2.07 7.75 2.57
N SER A 165 -2.64 8.48 3.54
CA SER A 165 -2.48 9.94 3.63
C SER A 165 -1.07 10.37 4.02
N VAL A 166 -0.27 9.44 4.54
CA VAL A 166 1.15 9.65 4.90
C VAL A 166 2.09 8.73 4.12
N ALA A 167 1.62 7.87 3.22
CA ALA A 167 2.48 6.98 2.44
C ALA A 167 3.03 7.70 1.19
N ALA A 168 4.33 7.65 0.92
CA ALA A 168 4.99 8.35 -0.19
C ALA A 168 5.02 7.53 -1.49
N LEU A 169 3.86 7.02 -1.93
CA LEU A 169 3.79 6.12 -3.09
C LEU A 169 3.80 6.85 -4.44
N GLY A 170 3.24 8.07 -4.49
CA GLY A 170 3.12 8.83 -5.74
C GLY A 170 2.11 8.21 -6.69
N ASP A 171 0.96 7.79 -6.16
CA ASP A 171 -0.01 6.98 -6.88
C ASP A 171 -1.47 7.41 -6.59
N HIS A 172 -2.38 6.44 -6.56
CA HIS A 172 -3.78 6.52 -6.20
C HIS A 172 -4.08 7.50 -5.07
N SER A 173 -3.38 7.40 -3.95
CA SER A 173 -3.71 8.18 -2.75
C SER A 173 -3.38 9.67 -2.88
N GLN A 174 -2.24 10.02 -3.46
CA GLN A 174 -1.85 11.41 -3.72
C GLN A 174 -2.64 12.01 -4.88
N SER A 175 -3.12 11.19 -5.82
CA SER A 175 -3.91 11.64 -6.96
C SER A 175 -5.22 12.35 -6.56
N ILE A 176 -5.70 12.11 -5.34
CA ILE A 176 -6.90 12.74 -4.78
C ILE A 176 -6.78 14.27 -4.76
N VAL A 177 -5.57 14.83 -4.62
CA VAL A 177 -5.37 16.28 -4.68
C VAL A 177 -5.78 16.86 -6.04
N PHE A 178 -5.46 16.14 -7.12
CA PHE A 178 -5.83 16.53 -8.47
C PHE A 178 -7.33 16.35 -8.67
N SER A 179 -7.93 15.30 -8.11
CA SER A 179 -9.38 15.15 -8.14
C SER A 179 -10.09 16.31 -7.43
N ALA A 180 -9.61 16.70 -6.24
CA ALA A 180 -10.15 17.82 -5.48
C ALA A 180 -10.02 19.15 -6.24
N LEU A 181 -8.83 19.40 -6.81
CA LEU A 181 -8.56 20.61 -7.59
C LEU A 181 -9.39 20.65 -8.88
N THR A 182 -9.55 19.53 -9.58
CA THR A 182 -10.38 19.41 -10.78
C THR A 182 -11.84 19.70 -10.49
N VAL A 183 -12.40 19.14 -9.41
CA VAL A 183 -13.77 19.44 -9.00
C VAL A 183 -13.91 20.92 -8.63
N PHE A 184 -12.96 21.47 -7.87
CA PHE A 184 -12.95 22.90 -7.55
C PHE A 184 -12.96 23.78 -8.81
N LEU A 185 -12.06 23.52 -9.76
CA LEU A 185 -11.92 24.29 -11.01
C LEU A 185 -13.13 24.11 -11.93
N LEU A 186 -13.68 22.90 -12.04
CA LEU A 186 -14.89 22.62 -12.81
C LEU A 186 -16.04 23.47 -12.27
N PHE A 187 -16.36 23.37 -10.99
CA PHE A 187 -17.48 24.11 -10.42
C PHE A 187 -17.23 25.62 -10.41
N ARG A 188 -15.98 26.08 -10.32
CA ARG A 188 -15.64 27.49 -10.54
C ARG A 188 -15.99 27.91 -11.97
N MET A 189 -15.45 27.22 -12.97
CA MET A 189 -15.71 27.47 -14.39
C MET A 189 -17.21 27.52 -14.72
N LEU A 190 -17.99 26.63 -14.10
CA LEU A 190 -19.42 26.49 -14.35
C LEU A 190 -20.28 27.54 -13.63
N SER A 191 -19.79 28.12 -12.54
CA SER A 191 -20.50 29.12 -11.73
C SER A 191 -20.12 30.57 -12.04
N GLU A 192 -19.18 30.82 -12.95
CA GLU A 192 -18.79 32.20 -13.29
C GLU A 192 -19.85 32.91 -14.14
N GLU A 193 -20.24 34.11 -13.71
CA GLU A 193 -21.06 35.03 -14.50
C GLU A 193 -20.31 35.53 -15.75
N LYS A 194 -19.01 35.85 -15.59
CA LYS A 194 -18.14 36.31 -16.67
C LYS A 194 -17.20 35.17 -17.08
N PRO A 195 -17.19 34.74 -18.35
CA PRO A 195 -16.36 33.62 -18.79
C PRO A 195 -14.87 33.98 -18.70
N SER A 196 -14.13 33.39 -17.75
CA SER A 196 -12.67 33.44 -17.75
C SER A 196 -12.08 32.29 -18.57
N ARG A 197 -11.00 32.57 -19.31
CA ARG A 197 -10.21 31.56 -20.02
C ARG A 197 -9.26 30.81 -19.08
N ALA A 198 -8.96 31.36 -17.90
CA ALA A 198 -8.01 30.76 -16.98
C ALA A 198 -8.50 29.41 -16.43
N TYR A 199 -9.77 29.31 -16.02
CA TYR A 199 -10.30 28.06 -15.45
C TYR A 199 -10.27 26.87 -16.41
N PRO A 200 -10.74 26.95 -17.68
CA PRO A 200 -10.62 25.82 -18.57
C PRO A 200 -9.16 25.43 -18.84
N VAL A 201 -8.23 26.39 -18.99
CA VAL A 201 -6.80 26.09 -19.13
C VAL A 201 -6.26 25.36 -17.90
N LEU A 202 -6.50 25.89 -16.69
CA LEU A 202 -6.05 25.28 -15.44
C LEU A 202 -6.69 23.91 -15.18
N LEU A 203 -7.98 23.75 -15.53
CA LEU A 203 -8.69 22.49 -15.45
C LEU A 203 -8.07 21.45 -16.40
N GLY A 204 -7.77 21.87 -17.63
CA GLY A 204 -7.04 21.06 -18.60
C GLY A 204 -5.67 20.64 -18.08
N LEU A 205 -4.87 21.61 -17.62
CA LEU A 205 -3.53 21.38 -17.07
C LEU A 205 -3.56 20.40 -15.90
N THR A 206 -4.48 20.60 -14.95
CA THR A 206 -4.69 19.72 -13.80
C THR A 206 -5.10 18.32 -14.26
N ALA A 207 -5.98 18.22 -15.26
CA ALA A 207 -6.44 16.94 -15.77
C ALA A 207 -5.37 16.16 -16.53
N GLY A 208 -4.58 16.83 -17.36
CA GLY A 208 -3.45 16.21 -18.06
C GLY A 208 -2.38 15.75 -17.08
N PHE A 209 -2.01 16.63 -16.14
CA PHE A 209 -1.00 16.32 -15.13
C PHE A 209 -1.47 15.23 -14.15
N GLY A 210 -2.73 15.29 -13.70
CA GLY A 210 -3.31 14.27 -12.82
C GLY A 210 -3.35 12.89 -13.49
N LEU A 211 -3.65 12.82 -14.79
CA LEU A 211 -3.65 11.57 -15.54
C LEU A 211 -2.23 11.04 -15.76
N TRP A 212 -1.26 11.92 -16.02
CA TRP A 212 0.16 11.55 -16.04
C TRP A 212 0.63 11.03 -14.67
N PHE A 213 0.21 11.67 -13.60
CA PHE A 213 0.59 11.33 -12.23
C PHE A 213 0.11 9.92 -11.82
N ALA A 214 -1.18 9.62 -12.01
CA ALA A 214 -1.75 8.31 -11.73
C ALA A 214 -2.97 8.01 -12.61
N TYR A 215 -3.03 6.83 -13.23
CA TYR A 215 -4.13 6.48 -14.14
C TYR A 215 -5.51 6.40 -13.50
N ILE A 216 -5.60 6.11 -12.20
CA ILE A 216 -6.89 6.08 -11.50
C ILE A 216 -7.58 7.46 -11.51
N TYR A 217 -6.81 8.55 -11.64
CA TYR A 217 -7.35 9.89 -11.85
C TYR A 217 -8.24 9.99 -13.11
N GLY A 218 -8.02 9.11 -14.10
CA GLY A 218 -8.85 9.00 -15.30
C GLY A 218 -10.35 8.88 -14.99
N LEU A 219 -10.72 8.28 -13.86
CA LEU A 219 -12.11 8.20 -13.40
C LEU A 219 -12.69 9.56 -13.00
N THR A 220 -11.87 10.42 -12.36
CA THR A 220 -12.28 11.80 -12.07
C THR A 220 -12.42 12.60 -13.36
N LEU A 221 -11.52 12.39 -14.32
CA LEU A 221 -11.62 13.02 -15.64
C LEU A 221 -12.91 12.59 -16.37
N LEU A 222 -13.25 11.30 -16.38
CA LEU A 222 -14.49 10.81 -16.97
C LEU A 222 -15.73 11.42 -16.30
N ALA A 223 -15.77 11.46 -14.96
CA ALA A 223 -16.86 12.11 -14.23
C ALA A 223 -16.96 13.62 -14.52
N THR A 224 -15.81 14.29 -14.67
CA THR A 224 -15.71 15.71 -15.05
C THR A 224 -16.28 15.97 -16.43
N LEU A 225 -15.87 15.19 -17.43
CA LEU A 225 -16.37 15.31 -18.80
C LEU A 225 -17.86 14.97 -18.87
N GLY A 226 -18.31 13.91 -18.19
CA GLY A 226 -19.72 13.55 -18.12
C GLY A 226 -20.58 14.64 -17.48
N CYS A 227 -20.13 15.21 -16.36
CA CYS A 227 -20.81 16.33 -15.69
C CYS A 227 -20.84 17.59 -16.57
N TRP A 228 -19.73 17.92 -17.24
CA TRP A 228 -19.66 19.05 -18.15
C TRP A 228 -20.60 18.86 -19.35
N LEU A 229 -20.55 17.71 -20.02
CA LEU A 229 -21.42 17.38 -21.16
C LEU A 229 -22.90 17.44 -20.77
N TRP A 230 -23.27 16.92 -19.60
CA TRP A 230 -24.64 16.98 -19.11
C TRP A 230 -25.11 18.42 -18.90
N ARG A 231 -24.25 19.29 -18.36
CA ARG A 231 -24.60 20.71 -18.14
C ARG A 231 -24.66 21.51 -19.44
N ASP A 232 -23.73 21.24 -20.36
CA ASP A 232 -23.44 22.10 -21.50
C ASP A 232 -24.15 21.61 -22.78
N LYS A 233 -25.49 21.51 -22.70
CA LYS A 233 -26.43 20.99 -23.72
C LYS A 233 -26.19 21.53 -25.15
N GLY A 234 -25.17 21.04 -25.85
CA GLY A 234 -24.79 21.42 -27.22
C GLY A 234 -23.79 22.58 -27.33
N LYS A 235 -23.25 23.11 -26.22
CA LYS A 235 -22.29 24.23 -26.20
C LYS A 235 -20.87 23.80 -25.83
N PHE A 236 -20.65 22.49 -25.67
CA PHE A 236 -19.36 21.89 -25.37
C PHE A 236 -18.25 22.34 -26.35
N TRP A 237 -18.57 22.50 -27.63
CA TRP A 237 -17.64 22.89 -28.70
C TRP A 237 -17.22 24.37 -28.71
N ARG A 238 -17.46 25.10 -27.62
CA ARG A 238 -17.07 26.51 -27.47
C ARG A 238 -15.56 26.67 -27.25
N PRO A 239 -15.02 27.90 -27.34
CA PRO A 239 -13.62 28.19 -27.04
C PRO A 239 -13.11 27.62 -25.71
N ARG A 240 -13.99 27.38 -24.73
CA ARG A 240 -13.64 26.73 -23.45
C ARG A 240 -13.07 25.32 -23.64
N ALA A 241 -13.63 24.50 -24.54
CA ALA A 241 -13.09 23.17 -24.81
C ALA A 241 -11.72 23.24 -25.48
N LEU A 242 -11.49 24.21 -26.37
CA LEU A 242 -10.17 24.44 -26.95
C LEU A 242 -9.14 24.82 -25.88
N TRP A 243 -9.47 25.75 -24.98
CA TRP A 243 -8.59 26.15 -23.88
C TRP A 243 -8.32 25.01 -22.90
N PHE A 244 -9.34 24.20 -22.60
CA PHE A 244 -9.18 22.97 -21.83
C PHE A 244 -8.27 21.97 -22.52
N ALA A 245 -8.48 21.69 -23.81
CA ALA A 245 -7.66 20.76 -24.57
C ALA A 245 -6.20 21.22 -24.62
N LEU A 246 -5.94 22.52 -24.83
CA LEU A 246 -4.58 23.06 -24.80
C LEU A 246 -3.92 22.87 -23.43
N GLY A 247 -4.63 23.21 -22.34
CA GLY A 247 -4.15 22.97 -20.98
C GLY A 247 -3.87 21.48 -20.75
N PHE A 248 -4.76 20.60 -21.21
CA PHE A 248 -4.62 19.15 -21.08
C PHE A 248 -3.40 18.63 -21.82
N VAL A 249 -3.19 19.01 -23.08
CA VAL A 249 -2.00 18.61 -23.85
C VAL A 249 -0.72 19.05 -23.14
N ILE A 250 -0.68 20.28 -22.60
CA ILE A 250 0.48 20.76 -21.83
C ILE A 250 0.68 19.91 -20.57
N GLY A 251 -0.37 19.70 -19.78
CA GLY A 251 -0.29 18.92 -18.53
C GLY A 251 0.04 17.44 -18.74
N PHE A 252 -0.44 16.86 -19.85
CA PHE A 252 -0.21 15.47 -20.23
C PHE A 252 1.07 15.27 -21.05
N SER A 253 1.73 16.36 -21.48
CA SER A 253 2.95 16.27 -22.29
C SER A 253 4.07 15.44 -21.66
N PRO A 254 4.28 15.43 -20.32
CA PRO A 254 5.27 14.53 -19.73
C PRO A 254 4.96 13.07 -20.10
N TRP A 255 3.71 12.63 -19.96
CA TRP A 255 3.31 11.26 -20.29
C TRP A 255 3.66 10.88 -21.73
N ILE A 256 3.42 11.79 -22.68
CA ILE A 256 3.71 11.58 -24.10
C ILE A 256 5.22 11.41 -24.30
N LEU A 257 6.03 12.34 -23.76
CA LEU A 257 7.48 12.29 -23.89
C LEU A 257 8.05 11.00 -23.27
N PHE A 258 7.60 10.65 -22.07
CA PHE A 258 8.02 9.44 -21.38
C PHE A 258 7.68 8.18 -22.16
N ASN A 259 6.43 8.05 -22.62
CA ASN A 259 6.01 6.85 -23.37
C ASN A 259 6.67 6.78 -24.74
N MET A 260 6.96 7.90 -25.41
CA MET A 260 7.74 7.87 -26.64
C MET A 260 9.17 7.35 -26.40
N GLN A 261 9.80 7.70 -25.28
CA GLN A 261 11.13 7.22 -24.90
C GLN A 261 11.15 5.75 -24.48
N THR A 262 10.07 5.26 -23.86
CA THR A 262 9.98 3.89 -23.33
C THR A 262 9.18 2.95 -24.23
N HIS A 263 9.00 3.28 -25.50
CA HIS A 263 8.22 2.47 -26.46
C HIS A 263 6.80 2.12 -25.95
N PHE A 264 6.15 3.08 -25.29
CA PHE A 264 4.82 2.97 -24.70
C PHE A 264 4.71 1.92 -23.58
N ALA A 265 5.82 1.60 -22.90
CA ALA A 265 5.82 0.68 -21.76
C ALA A 265 4.90 1.13 -20.62
N GLY A 266 4.56 2.43 -20.52
CA GLY A 266 3.58 2.91 -19.55
C GLY A 266 2.15 2.42 -19.80
N LEU A 267 1.86 1.84 -20.97
CA LEU A 267 0.58 1.17 -21.25
C LEU A 267 0.56 -0.31 -20.83
N VAL A 268 1.65 -0.82 -20.28
CA VAL A 268 1.76 -2.19 -19.76
C VAL A 268 1.82 -2.12 -18.24
N ILE A 269 0.88 -2.79 -17.56
CA ILE A 269 0.77 -2.91 -16.11
C ILE A 269 0.83 -4.40 -15.77
N TYR A 270 1.71 -4.82 -14.85
CA TYR A 270 1.87 -6.24 -14.47
C TYR A 270 1.90 -7.23 -15.66
N ASP A 271 2.73 -6.93 -16.67
CA ASP A 271 2.91 -7.72 -17.90
C ASP A 271 1.69 -7.82 -18.84
N LYS A 272 0.64 -7.03 -18.60
CA LYS A 272 -0.55 -6.92 -19.45
C LYS A 272 -0.73 -5.48 -19.92
N THR A 273 -1.29 -5.28 -21.09
CA THR A 273 -1.75 -3.95 -21.51
C THR A 273 -2.88 -3.47 -20.59
N VAL A 274 -3.04 -2.15 -20.46
CA VAL A 274 -4.13 -1.54 -19.65
C VAL A 274 -5.49 -2.17 -19.99
N TRP A 275 -5.76 -2.48 -21.26
CA TRP A 275 -7.05 -3.03 -21.71
C TRP A 275 -7.28 -4.48 -21.29
N GLU A 276 -6.23 -5.29 -21.19
CA GLU A 276 -6.33 -6.70 -20.79
C GLU A 276 -6.68 -6.88 -19.31
N HIS A 277 -6.49 -5.83 -18.51
CA HIS A 277 -7.01 -5.78 -17.14
C HIS A 277 -8.53 -5.63 -17.09
N PHE A 278 -9.17 -5.19 -18.17
CA PHE A 278 -10.62 -5.00 -18.22
C PHE A 278 -11.30 -6.10 -19.05
N GLY A 279 -12.35 -6.70 -18.51
CA GLY A 279 -13.04 -7.79 -19.19
C GLY A 279 -14.39 -8.14 -18.57
N ARG A 280 -15.30 -8.63 -19.43
CA ARG A 280 -16.62 -9.15 -18.98
C ARG A 280 -16.48 -10.34 -18.03
N ALA A 281 -15.37 -11.08 -18.10
CA ALA A 281 -15.08 -12.19 -17.18
C ALA A 281 -15.07 -11.73 -15.71
N HIS A 282 -14.49 -10.56 -15.41
CA HIS A 282 -14.45 -10.01 -14.05
C HIS A 282 -15.83 -9.57 -13.53
N LEU A 283 -16.71 -9.08 -14.43
CA LEU A 283 -18.10 -8.81 -14.09
C LEU A 283 -18.82 -10.12 -13.73
N TRP A 284 -18.70 -11.14 -14.57
CA TRP A 284 -19.36 -12.43 -14.33
C TRP A 284 -18.85 -13.12 -13.08
N ASP A 285 -17.55 -13.04 -12.79
CA ASP A 285 -16.99 -13.55 -11.54
C ASP A 285 -17.61 -12.86 -10.31
N GLY A 286 -17.74 -11.53 -10.32
CA GLY A 286 -18.42 -10.82 -9.24
C GLY A 286 -19.90 -11.16 -9.10
N LEU A 287 -20.61 -11.40 -10.20
CA LEU A 287 -22.01 -11.83 -10.16
C LEU A 287 -22.17 -13.28 -9.67
N ALA A 288 -21.24 -14.16 -10.02
CA ALA A 288 -21.21 -15.55 -9.55
C ALA A 288 -20.80 -15.64 -8.06
N HIS A 289 -19.95 -14.71 -7.61
CA HIS A 289 -19.44 -14.64 -6.24
C HIS A 289 -19.77 -13.27 -5.65
N PRO A 290 -20.96 -13.09 -5.00
CA PRO A 290 -21.39 -11.77 -4.49
C PRO A 290 -20.41 -11.07 -3.54
N ARG A 291 -19.51 -11.83 -2.89
CA ARG A 291 -18.42 -11.29 -2.05
C ARG A 291 -17.33 -10.58 -2.85
N SER A 292 -17.21 -10.90 -4.14
CA SER A 292 -16.28 -10.31 -5.11
C SER A 292 -16.91 -9.14 -5.88
N LEU A 293 -18.14 -8.72 -5.55
CA LEU A 293 -18.70 -7.49 -6.10
C LEU A 293 -17.93 -6.28 -5.55
N ALA A 294 -17.50 -5.37 -6.43
CA ALA A 294 -16.67 -4.22 -6.05
C ALA A 294 -17.23 -3.41 -4.86
N PRO A 295 -18.55 -3.11 -4.76
CA PRO A 295 -19.10 -2.44 -3.58
C PRO A 295 -18.98 -3.27 -2.30
N VAL A 296 -19.18 -4.59 -2.38
CA VAL A 296 -19.13 -5.49 -1.22
C VAL A 296 -17.70 -5.62 -0.72
N GLU A 297 -16.77 -5.79 -1.66
CA GLU A 297 -15.34 -5.87 -1.39
C GLU A 297 -14.83 -4.56 -0.78
N PHE A 298 -15.18 -3.41 -1.35
CA PHE A 298 -14.84 -2.10 -0.80
C PHE A 298 -15.32 -1.93 0.65
N LEU A 299 -16.59 -2.27 0.93
CA LEU A 299 -17.13 -2.17 2.29
C LEU A 299 -16.44 -3.15 3.26
N ARG A 300 -16.03 -4.32 2.76
CA ARG A 300 -15.27 -5.30 3.54
C ARG A 300 -13.86 -4.83 3.86
N THR A 301 -13.27 -3.94 3.05
CA THR A 301 -11.89 -3.43 3.22
C THR A 301 -11.80 -1.92 3.49
N ILE A 302 -12.92 -1.30 3.91
CA ILE A 302 -13.04 0.16 4.07
C ILE A 302 -12.20 0.76 5.22
N ALA A 303 -11.65 -0.07 6.10
CA ALA A 303 -10.80 0.39 7.20
C ALA A 303 -9.45 -0.31 7.21
N PHE A 304 -9.41 -1.59 6.83
CA PHE A 304 -8.22 -2.41 6.71
C PHE A 304 -8.24 -3.20 5.39
N ASP A 305 -7.07 -3.38 4.77
CA ASP A 305 -6.93 -4.12 3.49
C ASP A 305 -7.22 -5.62 3.68
N ASP A 306 -7.03 -6.14 4.90
CA ASP A 306 -7.39 -7.51 5.26
C ASP A 306 -8.56 -7.59 6.25
N ASP A 307 -9.24 -8.72 6.22
CA ASP A 307 -10.36 -9.06 7.10
C ASP A 307 -10.05 -10.30 7.97
N TRP A 308 -8.77 -10.55 8.28
CA TRP A 308 -8.36 -11.81 8.89
C TRP A 308 -8.85 -11.96 10.33
N THR A 309 -8.90 -10.86 11.08
CA THR A 309 -9.34 -10.87 12.47
C THR A 309 -10.80 -10.44 12.63
N LEU A 310 -11.49 -11.02 13.63
CA LEU A 310 -12.85 -10.61 14.00
C LEU A 310 -12.92 -9.11 14.32
N TYR A 311 -11.87 -8.57 14.93
CA TYR A 311 -11.75 -7.14 15.21
C TYR A 311 -11.74 -6.31 13.92
N ARG A 312 -10.87 -6.60 12.94
CA ARG A 312 -10.80 -5.86 11.67
C ARG A 312 -12.12 -5.96 10.90
N ARG A 313 -12.77 -7.13 10.88
CA ARG A 313 -14.12 -7.32 10.30
C ARG A 313 -15.18 -6.44 10.97
N ALA A 314 -15.22 -6.43 12.30
CA ALA A 314 -16.17 -5.61 13.05
C ALA A 314 -15.94 -4.11 12.76
N VAL A 315 -14.68 -3.67 12.69
CA VAL A 315 -14.33 -2.30 12.34
C VAL A 315 -14.77 -1.94 10.92
N ASN A 316 -14.48 -2.78 9.92
CA ASN A 316 -14.91 -2.57 8.53
C ASN A 316 -16.45 -2.47 8.42
N LEU A 317 -17.17 -3.33 9.16
CA LEU A 317 -18.64 -3.25 9.25
C LEU A 317 -19.12 -1.95 9.88
N LEU A 318 -18.51 -1.51 10.99
CA LEU A 318 -18.90 -0.27 11.67
C LEU A 318 -18.69 0.97 10.80
N TYR A 319 -17.58 1.06 10.07
CA TYR A 319 -17.36 2.15 9.10
C TYR A 319 -18.34 2.07 7.92
N SER A 320 -18.62 0.86 7.41
CA SER A 320 -19.62 0.65 6.37
C SER A 320 -21.00 1.17 6.80
N LEU A 321 -21.43 0.85 8.02
CA LEU A 321 -22.69 1.35 8.59
C LEU A 321 -22.65 2.87 8.78
N LEU A 322 -21.54 3.42 9.31
CA LEU A 322 -21.37 4.86 9.51
C LEU A 322 -21.57 5.66 8.22
N TYR A 323 -21.10 5.15 7.08
CA TYR A 323 -21.18 5.87 5.81
C TYR A 323 -22.47 5.59 5.03
N LEU A 324 -22.91 4.33 4.97
CA LEU A 324 -24.06 3.94 4.16
C LEU A 324 -25.40 4.32 4.80
N VAL A 325 -25.54 4.23 6.12
CA VAL A 325 -26.82 4.51 6.79
C VAL A 325 -27.31 5.93 6.51
N PRO A 326 -26.49 6.99 6.63
CA PRO A 326 -26.92 8.34 6.28
C PRO A 326 -27.30 8.46 4.80
N ILE A 327 -26.50 7.87 3.88
CA ILE A 327 -26.73 7.95 2.43
C ILE A 327 -28.07 7.30 2.05
N VAL A 328 -28.32 6.08 2.52
CA VAL A 328 -29.57 5.36 2.26
C VAL A 328 -30.76 6.08 2.90
N THR A 329 -30.61 6.55 4.13
CA THR A 329 -31.68 7.27 4.85
C THR A 329 -32.08 8.56 4.10
N ALA A 330 -31.10 9.37 3.69
CA ALA A 330 -31.37 10.59 2.93
C ALA A 330 -31.97 10.28 1.55
N GLY A 331 -31.51 9.22 0.87
CA GLY A 331 -32.10 8.77 -0.39
C GLY A 331 -33.57 8.38 -0.25
N ILE A 332 -33.92 7.59 0.77
CA ILE A 332 -35.31 7.20 1.05
C ILE A 332 -36.17 8.42 1.39
N LEU A 333 -35.65 9.35 2.20
CA LEU A 333 -36.37 10.57 2.56
C LEU A 333 -36.58 11.47 1.33
N HIS A 334 -35.58 11.59 0.45
CA HIS A 334 -35.67 12.36 -0.77
C HIS A 334 -36.75 11.81 -1.72
N LEU A 335 -36.82 10.49 -1.89
CA LEU A 335 -37.86 9.84 -2.71
C LEU A 335 -39.27 10.14 -2.17
N LYS A 336 -39.44 10.21 -0.84
CA LYS A 336 -40.72 10.59 -0.22
C LYS A 336 -41.06 12.07 -0.43
N THR A 337 -40.08 12.97 -0.36
CA THR A 337 -40.32 14.42 -0.48
C THR A 337 -40.52 14.87 -1.92
N VAL A 338 -39.80 14.29 -2.89
CA VAL A 338 -39.93 14.65 -4.31
C VAL A 338 -41.32 14.30 -4.86
N GLN A 339 -41.97 13.27 -4.31
CA GLN A 339 -43.36 12.96 -4.65
C GLN A 339 -44.36 14.03 -4.18
N SER A 340 -43.95 14.93 -3.28
CA SER A 340 -44.83 15.93 -2.67
C SER A 340 -44.57 17.38 -3.11
N GLU A 341 -43.45 17.67 -3.77
CA GLU A 341 -43.19 19.03 -4.28
C GLU A 341 -43.88 19.24 -5.63
N PRO A 342 -44.70 20.31 -5.77
CA PRO A 342 -45.32 20.64 -7.04
C PRO A 342 -44.25 20.88 -8.11
N THR A 343 -44.53 20.43 -9.34
CA THR A 343 -43.71 20.47 -10.55
C THR A 343 -43.39 21.88 -11.05
N GLY A 344 -42.84 22.73 -10.17
CA GLY A 344 -42.17 23.95 -10.58
C GLY A 344 -40.93 23.61 -11.42
N PRO A 345 -40.49 24.51 -12.32
CA PRO A 345 -39.29 24.31 -13.11
C PRO A 345 -38.08 24.24 -12.17
N SER A 346 -37.71 23.03 -11.76
CA SER A 346 -36.51 22.82 -10.95
C SER A 346 -35.32 23.18 -11.82
N PRO A 347 -34.46 24.13 -11.42
CA PRO A 347 -33.26 24.41 -12.18
C PRO A 347 -32.41 23.14 -12.23
N THR A 348 -32.14 22.66 -13.45
CA THR A 348 -31.29 21.51 -13.75
C THR A 348 -29.82 21.86 -13.53
N GLU A 349 -29.50 22.44 -12.37
CA GLU A 349 -28.11 22.71 -12.01
C GLU A 349 -27.46 21.41 -11.53
N PRO A 350 -26.38 20.96 -12.19
CA PRO A 350 -25.65 19.80 -11.71
C PRO A 350 -25.07 20.13 -10.35
N THR A 351 -25.49 19.34 -9.36
CA THR A 351 -25.06 19.50 -7.99
C THR A 351 -23.77 18.74 -7.76
N LEU A 352 -23.02 19.14 -6.73
CA LEU A 352 -21.86 18.39 -6.26
C LEU A 352 -22.23 16.93 -5.91
N VAL A 353 -23.49 16.70 -5.47
CA VAL A 353 -24.07 15.36 -5.23
C VAL A 353 -24.12 14.52 -6.51
N ALA A 354 -24.63 15.09 -7.61
CA ALA A 354 -24.69 14.38 -8.89
C ALA A 354 -23.29 14.00 -9.40
N PHE A 355 -22.30 14.89 -9.24
CA PHE A 355 -20.91 14.59 -9.55
C PHE A 355 -20.37 13.44 -8.70
N GLY A 356 -20.56 13.49 -7.37
CA GLY A 356 -20.10 12.46 -6.45
C GLY A 356 -20.70 11.08 -6.75
N MET A 357 -22.00 11.03 -7.06
CA MET A 357 -22.66 9.79 -7.48
C MET A 357 -22.12 9.25 -8.80
N LEU A 358 -21.95 10.13 -9.80
CA LEU A 358 -21.39 9.74 -11.10
C LEU A 358 -19.98 9.15 -10.94
N TYR A 359 -19.14 9.76 -10.09
CA TYR A 359 -17.80 9.26 -9.80
C TYR A 359 -17.83 7.89 -9.13
N LEU A 360 -18.64 7.69 -8.09
CA LEU A 360 -18.73 6.41 -7.40
C LEU A 360 -19.25 5.29 -8.32
N VAL A 361 -20.21 5.58 -9.19
CA VAL A 361 -20.68 4.64 -10.20
C VAL A 361 -19.57 4.30 -11.20
N ALA A 362 -18.87 5.31 -11.73
CA ALA A 362 -17.79 5.11 -12.69
C ALA A 362 -16.66 4.25 -12.11
N LEU A 363 -16.24 4.52 -10.87
CA LEU A 363 -15.24 3.69 -10.20
C LEU A 363 -15.76 2.29 -9.92
N THR A 364 -16.98 2.14 -9.38
CA THR A 364 -17.55 0.82 -9.08
C THR A 364 -17.57 -0.05 -10.33
N LEU A 365 -17.99 0.52 -11.46
CA LEU A 365 -17.95 -0.18 -12.75
C LEU A 365 -16.52 -0.48 -13.17
N ALA A 366 -15.61 0.50 -13.14
CA ALA A 366 -14.22 0.29 -13.54
C ALA A 366 -13.55 -0.84 -12.75
N VAL A 367 -13.69 -0.85 -11.42
CA VAL A 367 -13.15 -1.91 -10.57
C VAL A 367 -13.85 -3.25 -10.82
N GLN A 368 -15.18 -3.26 -10.95
CA GLN A 368 -15.93 -4.49 -11.22
C GLN A 368 -15.54 -5.16 -12.55
N PHE A 369 -15.25 -4.36 -13.57
CA PHE A 369 -14.80 -4.84 -14.87
C PHE A 369 -13.30 -5.16 -14.90
N SER A 370 -12.55 -4.98 -13.81
CA SER A 370 -11.10 -5.18 -13.78
C SER A 370 -10.61 -6.23 -12.79
N ASP A 371 -9.35 -6.65 -12.95
CA ASP A 371 -8.59 -7.40 -11.93
C ASP A 371 -7.93 -6.50 -10.86
N PHE A 372 -8.16 -5.18 -10.89
CA PHE A 372 -7.65 -4.24 -9.88
C PHE A 372 -8.50 -4.27 -8.60
N ARG A 373 -8.18 -5.18 -7.68
CA ARG A 373 -8.99 -5.47 -6.49
C ARG A 373 -8.40 -5.06 -5.13
N TYR A 374 -7.13 -4.65 -5.09
CA TYR A 374 -6.47 -4.19 -3.85
C TYR A 374 -7.18 -2.98 -3.22
N ALA A 375 -7.23 -2.92 -1.88
CA ALA A 375 -8.01 -1.89 -1.21
C ALA A 375 -7.53 -0.46 -1.52
N ARG A 376 -6.24 -0.30 -1.85
CA ARG A 376 -5.65 0.98 -2.26
C ARG A 376 -6.32 1.61 -3.49
N TYR A 377 -6.88 0.80 -4.39
CA TYR A 377 -7.61 1.31 -5.55
C TYR A 377 -8.93 2.00 -5.16
N TYR A 378 -9.47 1.71 -3.97
CA TYR A 378 -10.66 2.40 -3.47
C TYR A 378 -10.33 3.67 -2.68
N VAL A 379 -9.07 3.96 -2.36
CA VAL A 379 -8.70 5.16 -1.58
C VAL A 379 -9.22 6.46 -2.20
N PRO A 380 -9.24 6.63 -3.54
CA PRO A 380 -9.88 7.80 -4.17
C PRO A 380 -11.39 7.95 -3.94
N THR A 381 -12.10 6.96 -3.40
CA THR A 381 -13.54 7.08 -3.06
C THR A 381 -13.81 7.90 -1.81
N TYR A 382 -12.91 7.88 -0.84
CA TYR A 382 -13.20 8.39 0.50
C TYR A 382 -13.72 9.83 0.50
N PRO A 383 -13.13 10.79 -0.24
CA PRO A 383 -13.67 12.15 -0.23
C PRO A 383 -15.10 12.25 -0.76
N PHE A 384 -15.44 11.45 -1.77
CA PHE A 384 -16.80 11.42 -2.32
C PHE A 384 -17.78 10.76 -1.34
N LEU A 385 -17.36 9.67 -0.71
CA LEU A 385 -18.15 9.00 0.32
C LEU A 385 -18.37 9.92 1.53
N PHE A 386 -17.31 10.57 2.02
CA PHE A 386 -17.39 11.53 3.12
C PHE A 386 -18.30 12.70 2.79
N PHE A 387 -18.20 13.24 1.57
CA PHE A 387 -19.08 14.31 1.11
C PHE A 387 -20.56 13.85 1.08
N LEU A 388 -20.86 12.68 0.51
CA LEU A 388 -22.23 12.16 0.46
C LEU A 388 -22.78 11.87 1.86
N THR A 389 -21.98 11.27 2.75
CA THR A 389 -22.36 11.05 4.16
C THR A 389 -22.62 12.39 4.87
N ALA A 390 -21.72 13.37 4.73
CA ALA A 390 -21.87 14.70 5.31
C ALA A 390 -23.12 15.44 4.81
N TYR A 391 -23.38 15.37 3.51
CA TYR A 391 -24.55 15.99 2.89
C TYR A 391 -25.84 15.34 3.38
N SER A 392 -25.88 14.01 3.40
CA SER A 392 -27.03 13.24 3.89
C SER A 392 -27.32 13.50 5.35
N LEU A 393 -26.29 13.59 6.19
CA LEU A 393 -26.43 13.93 7.61
C LEU A 393 -27.04 15.32 7.81
N ALA A 394 -26.54 16.32 7.08
CA ALA A 394 -27.09 17.67 7.14
C ALA A 394 -28.57 17.70 6.71
N ARG A 395 -28.94 16.95 5.66
CA ARG A 395 -30.33 16.82 5.21
C ARG A 395 -31.23 16.11 6.22
N CYS A 396 -30.78 15.02 6.84
CA CYS A 396 -31.53 14.35 7.90
C CYS A 396 -31.80 15.29 9.09
N GLN A 397 -30.86 16.17 9.43
CA GLN A 397 -31.03 17.16 10.49
C GLN A 397 -32.06 18.24 10.12
N ASP A 398 -32.09 18.68 8.87
CA ASP A 398 -33.08 19.65 8.39
C ASP A 398 -34.50 19.05 8.40
N LEU A 399 -34.63 17.76 8.09
CA LEU A 399 -35.91 17.04 8.11
C LEU A 399 -36.39 16.68 9.52
N LEU A 400 -35.48 16.57 10.49
CA LEU A 400 -35.78 16.19 11.87
C LEU A 400 -35.22 17.21 12.87
N PRO A 401 -35.73 18.45 12.90
CA PRO A 401 -35.17 19.54 13.71
C PRO A 401 -35.15 19.20 15.22
N ARG A 402 -36.16 18.47 15.71
CA ARG A 402 -36.24 18.00 17.12
C ARG A 402 -35.14 17.00 17.48
N ALA A 403 -34.61 16.26 16.50
CA ALA A 403 -33.56 15.26 16.70
C ALA A 403 -32.18 15.77 16.27
N ARG A 404 -32.07 16.98 15.73
CA ARG A 404 -30.83 17.53 15.14
C ARG A 404 -29.62 17.40 16.08
N GLY A 405 -29.76 17.85 17.33
CA GLY A 405 -28.68 17.77 18.32
C GLY A 405 -28.28 16.33 18.63
N LYS A 406 -29.25 15.42 18.78
CA LYS A 406 -28.99 13.99 19.04
C LYS A 406 -28.26 13.33 17.86
N ILE A 407 -28.71 13.58 16.64
CA ILE A 407 -28.07 13.07 15.41
C ILE A 407 -26.62 13.57 15.33
N GLN A 408 -26.39 14.86 15.57
CA GLN A 408 -25.06 15.45 15.56
C GLN A 408 -24.13 14.84 16.62
N THR A 409 -24.60 14.73 17.87
CA THR A 409 -23.81 14.18 18.97
C THR A 409 -23.47 12.72 18.74
N VAL A 410 -24.44 11.89 18.33
CA VAL A 410 -24.22 10.47 18.05
C VAL A 410 -23.22 10.31 16.90
N PHE A 411 -23.38 11.07 15.81
CA PHE A 411 -22.45 11.01 14.70
C PHE A 411 -21.02 11.41 15.11
N LEU A 412 -20.86 12.54 15.81
CA LEU A 412 -19.55 13.02 16.26
C LEU A 412 -18.89 12.01 17.21
N ALA A 413 -19.65 11.47 18.17
CA ALA A 413 -19.17 10.44 19.08
C ALA A 413 -18.72 9.19 18.31
N SER A 414 -19.52 8.71 17.35
CA SER A 414 -19.16 7.56 16.52
C SER A 414 -17.90 7.80 15.71
N VAL A 415 -17.76 8.97 15.06
CA VAL A 415 -16.58 9.31 14.25
C VAL A 415 -15.31 9.39 15.12
N VAL A 416 -15.38 10.03 16.29
CA VAL A 416 -14.22 10.15 17.18
C VAL A 416 -13.87 8.81 17.83
N VAL A 417 -14.86 8.04 18.31
CA VAL A 417 -14.64 6.74 18.94
C VAL A 417 -14.12 5.73 17.93
N LEU A 418 -14.70 5.65 16.73
CA LEU A 418 -14.18 4.79 15.67
C LEU A 418 -12.80 5.27 15.23
N GLY A 419 -12.64 6.57 14.95
CA GLY A 419 -11.36 7.15 14.56
C GLY A 419 -10.25 6.82 15.57
N LEU A 420 -10.38 7.17 16.84
CA LEU A 420 -9.35 6.90 17.84
C LEU A 420 -9.22 5.39 18.14
N GLY A 421 -10.34 4.70 18.33
CA GLY A 421 -10.37 3.29 18.73
C GLY A 421 -9.79 2.34 17.69
N THR A 422 -9.89 2.67 16.39
CA THR A 422 -9.35 1.83 15.32
C THR A 422 -7.89 2.09 15.02
N HIS A 423 -7.35 3.24 15.43
CA HIS A 423 -5.93 3.54 15.32
C HIS A 423 -5.15 3.05 16.54
N ALA A 424 -5.76 3.02 17.73
CA ALA A 424 -5.08 2.65 18.96
C ALA A 424 -4.26 1.34 18.87
N PRO A 425 -4.74 0.24 18.26
CA PRO A 425 -3.94 -0.98 18.09
C PRO A 425 -2.75 -0.84 17.15
N LEU A 426 -2.76 0.16 16.28
CA LEU A 426 -1.66 0.47 15.36
C LEU A 426 -0.58 1.32 16.02
N LEU A 427 -0.83 1.87 17.21
CA LEU A 427 0.10 2.75 17.90
C LEU A 427 0.93 1.96 18.93
N SER A 428 2.21 2.30 19.01
CA SER A 428 3.21 1.74 19.91
C SER A 428 3.77 2.84 20.80
N LEU A 429 3.47 2.77 22.10
CA LEU A 429 4.07 3.66 23.11
C LEU A 429 5.48 3.22 23.53
N ASP A 430 5.92 2.04 23.08
CA ASP A 430 7.25 1.52 23.41
C ASP A 430 8.34 2.16 22.55
N GLN A 431 7.98 2.69 21.39
CA GLN A 431 8.93 3.28 20.42
C GLN A 431 8.41 4.59 19.82
N PRO A 432 8.01 5.57 20.66
CA PRO A 432 7.59 6.86 20.14
C PRO A 432 8.75 7.50 19.38
N GLY A 433 8.46 7.97 18.17
CA GLY A 433 9.41 8.66 17.32
C GLY A 433 10.33 7.74 16.52
N TYR A 434 10.03 6.44 16.39
CA TYR A 434 10.84 5.53 15.57
C TYR A 434 11.15 6.09 14.17
N VAL A 435 10.15 6.70 13.52
CA VAL A 435 10.27 7.30 12.19
C VAL A 435 11.33 8.40 12.09
N PHE A 436 11.73 9.04 13.21
CA PHE A 436 12.78 10.06 13.21
C PHE A 436 14.19 9.47 13.11
N SER A 437 14.38 8.22 13.55
CA SER A 437 15.67 7.52 13.43
C SER A 437 15.73 6.57 12.24
N ALA A 438 14.58 6.08 11.79
CA ALA A 438 14.50 5.14 10.68
C ALA A 438 14.99 5.79 9.39
N LYS A 439 15.76 5.04 8.60
CA LYS A 439 16.21 5.46 7.27
C LYS A 439 15.00 5.63 6.36
N GLY A 440 14.90 6.79 5.70
CA GLY A 440 13.81 7.10 4.78
C GLY A 440 14.03 6.60 3.36
N TYR A 441 15.05 5.77 3.10
CA TYR A 441 15.46 5.32 1.77
C TYR A 441 16.13 3.94 1.83
N THR A 442 16.25 3.25 0.70
CA THR A 442 17.01 1.99 0.57
C THR A 442 17.52 1.74 -0.85
N TYR A 443 18.78 1.37 -0.99
CA TYR A 443 19.34 1.02 -2.30
C TYR A 443 18.97 -0.41 -2.73
N ALA A 444 18.34 -1.19 -1.85
CA ALA A 444 18.01 -2.59 -2.12
C ALA A 444 16.97 -2.79 -3.24
N PHE A 445 16.10 -1.81 -3.50
CA PHE A 445 15.08 -1.91 -4.56
C PHE A 445 15.53 -1.31 -5.89
N LEU A 446 16.56 -0.47 -5.89
CA LEU A 446 16.99 0.29 -7.07
C LEU A 446 17.31 -0.62 -8.28
N PRO A 447 18.05 -1.74 -8.14
CA PRO A 447 18.35 -2.61 -9.29
C PRO A 447 17.11 -3.30 -9.87
N GLU A 448 16.18 -3.74 -9.02
CA GLU A 448 14.95 -4.43 -9.46
C GLU A 448 14.04 -3.46 -10.22
N ARG A 449 13.85 -2.24 -9.70
CA ARG A 449 13.09 -1.17 -10.38
C ARG A 449 13.73 -0.72 -11.68
N TYR A 450 15.06 -0.56 -11.69
CA TYR A 450 15.79 -0.25 -12.91
C TYR A 450 15.56 -1.32 -13.99
N LEU A 451 15.66 -2.60 -13.61
CA LEU A 451 15.43 -3.72 -14.53
C LEU A 451 13.98 -3.77 -15.02
N GLU A 452 13.00 -3.61 -14.13
CA GLU A 452 11.57 -3.54 -14.46
C GLU A 452 11.26 -2.46 -15.49
N ASN A 453 11.92 -1.30 -15.36
CA ASN A 453 11.71 -0.17 -16.26
C ASN A 453 12.31 -0.37 -17.66
N HIS A 454 13.33 -1.21 -17.80
CA HIS A 454 14.05 -1.45 -19.06
C HIS A 454 13.77 -2.81 -19.71
N ALA A 455 13.20 -3.76 -18.97
CA ALA A 455 12.79 -5.03 -19.53
C ALA A 455 11.67 -4.79 -20.57
N LEU A 456 11.82 -5.38 -21.76
CA LEU A 456 10.71 -5.47 -22.71
C LEU A 456 9.56 -6.22 -22.02
N ALA A 457 8.34 -5.70 -22.15
CA ALA A 457 7.14 -6.21 -21.49
C ALA A 457 7.11 -7.75 -21.43
N GLY A 458 7.09 -8.32 -20.22
CA GLY A 458 6.98 -9.76 -19.99
C GLY A 458 8.28 -10.59 -20.14
N LYS A 459 9.44 -9.99 -20.41
CA LYS A 459 10.72 -10.72 -20.50
C LYS A 459 11.82 -10.07 -19.67
N TYR A 460 11.97 -10.54 -18.45
CA TYR A 460 13.21 -10.36 -17.67
C TYR A 460 14.34 -11.16 -18.32
N ASP A 461 15.00 -10.56 -19.30
CA ASP A 461 16.14 -11.15 -19.98
C ASP A 461 17.34 -11.26 -19.03
N ARG A 462 17.96 -12.43 -19.03
CA ARG A 462 19.20 -12.69 -18.30
C ARG A 462 20.32 -11.81 -18.83
N GLU A 463 20.40 -11.60 -20.15
CA GLU A 463 21.43 -10.76 -20.73
C GLU A 463 21.28 -9.30 -20.30
N LEU A 464 20.05 -8.78 -20.21
CA LEU A 464 19.81 -7.44 -19.67
C LEU A 464 20.28 -7.33 -18.21
N LEU A 465 20.04 -8.34 -17.38
CA LEU A 465 20.57 -8.33 -16.01
C LEU A 465 22.11 -8.30 -16.02
N LEU A 466 22.76 -9.17 -16.80
CA LEU A 466 24.22 -9.21 -16.88
C LEU A 466 24.77 -7.86 -17.38
N GLU A 467 24.12 -7.24 -18.36
CA GLU A 467 24.46 -5.92 -18.86
C GLU A 467 24.32 -4.86 -17.76
N VAL A 468 23.20 -4.83 -17.02
CA VAL A 468 22.97 -3.89 -15.92
C VAL A 468 24.03 -4.04 -14.83
N VAL A 469 24.38 -5.29 -14.47
CA VAL A 469 25.41 -5.55 -13.45
C VAL A 469 26.80 -5.15 -13.94
N GLN A 470 27.10 -5.35 -15.22
CA GLN A 470 28.39 -5.01 -15.84
C GLN A 470 28.52 -3.53 -16.22
N ARG A 471 27.41 -2.80 -16.30
CA ARG A 471 27.42 -1.40 -16.73
C ARG A 471 28.32 -0.57 -15.81
N PRO A 472 29.07 0.40 -16.36
CA PRO A 472 29.83 1.38 -15.59
C PRO A 472 28.99 2.10 -14.52
N PHE A 473 27.67 2.13 -14.73
CA PHE A 473 26.70 2.68 -13.80
C PHE A 473 26.87 2.17 -12.35
N LEU A 474 26.76 0.86 -12.10
CA LEU A 474 26.85 0.34 -10.72
C LEU A 474 28.24 0.51 -10.13
N SER A 475 29.29 0.36 -10.95
CA SER A 475 30.67 0.63 -10.51
C SER A 475 30.94 2.11 -10.25
N SER A 476 30.16 3.03 -10.84
CA SER A 476 30.22 4.47 -10.56
C SER A 476 29.41 4.90 -9.33
N ILE A 477 28.38 4.12 -8.98
CA ILE A 477 27.55 4.34 -7.78
C ILE A 477 28.24 3.83 -6.54
N LEU A 478 28.67 2.57 -6.56
CA LEU A 478 29.14 1.86 -5.37
C LEU A 478 30.16 2.68 -4.55
N PRO A 479 31.20 3.30 -5.15
CA PRO A 479 32.18 4.08 -4.37
C PRO A 479 31.63 5.34 -3.71
N LYS A 480 30.46 5.85 -4.15
CA LYS A 480 29.80 7.04 -3.59
C LYS A 480 28.86 6.71 -2.43
N LEU A 481 28.48 5.44 -2.30
CA LEU A 481 27.55 4.97 -1.28
C LEU A 481 28.27 4.76 0.06
N SER A 482 27.53 4.90 1.17
CA SER A 482 28.02 4.48 2.48
C SER A 482 28.25 2.96 2.51
N ALA A 483 29.05 2.46 3.46
CA ALA A 483 29.31 1.02 3.56
C ALA A 483 28.01 0.20 3.72
N ASP A 484 27.05 0.71 4.49
CA ASP A 484 25.75 0.08 4.69
C ASP A 484 24.92 0.07 3.39
N ASP A 485 24.87 1.20 2.68
CA ASP A 485 24.21 1.31 1.37
C ASP A 485 24.83 0.40 0.31
N GLN A 486 26.16 0.28 0.29
CA GLN A 486 26.88 -0.66 -0.57
C GLN A 486 26.49 -2.11 -0.25
N GLY A 487 26.35 -2.43 1.04
CA GLY A 487 25.89 -3.74 1.50
C GLY A 487 24.47 -4.05 1.05
N GLU A 488 23.53 -3.11 1.19
CA GLU A 488 22.14 -3.22 0.72
C GLU A 488 22.09 -3.47 -0.80
N LEU A 489 22.77 -2.63 -1.58
CA LEU A 489 22.84 -2.75 -3.03
C LEU A 489 23.46 -4.09 -3.45
N SER A 490 24.54 -4.51 -2.78
CA SER A 490 25.23 -5.78 -3.07
C SER A 490 24.35 -7.00 -2.78
N ARG A 491 23.57 -6.98 -1.69
CA ARG A 491 22.59 -8.04 -1.37
C ARG A 491 21.48 -8.13 -2.42
N ALA A 492 21.00 -6.99 -2.91
CA ALA A 492 19.98 -6.93 -3.96
C ALA A 492 20.50 -7.50 -5.28
N LEU A 493 21.68 -7.07 -5.74
CA LEU A 493 22.33 -7.58 -6.94
C LEU A 493 22.59 -9.09 -6.85
N THR A 494 23.10 -9.56 -5.70
CA THR A 494 23.32 -10.98 -5.43
C THR A 494 22.04 -11.80 -5.57
N ARG A 495 20.92 -11.30 -5.03
CA ARG A 495 19.61 -11.95 -5.12
C ARG A 495 19.13 -12.04 -6.57
N MET A 496 19.30 -10.97 -7.34
CA MET A 496 18.90 -10.94 -8.75
C MET A 496 19.74 -11.89 -9.61
N LEU A 497 21.06 -11.90 -9.42
CA LEU A 497 21.99 -12.82 -10.07
C LEU A 497 21.63 -14.28 -9.75
N ALA A 498 21.36 -14.60 -8.48
CA ALA A 498 20.97 -15.95 -8.07
C ALA A 498 19.63 -16.41 -8.70
N ARG A 499 18.65 -15.51 -8.85
CA ARG A 499 17.36 -15.80 -9.50
C ARG A 499 17.50 -16.10 -11.00
N LYS A 500 18.57 -15.63 -11.63
CA LYS A 500 18.82 -15.73 -13.09
C LYS A 500 19.98 -16.65 -13.46
N ALA A 501 20.69 -17.20 -12.47
CA ALA A 501 21.74 -18.17 -12.70
C ALA A 501 21.15 -19.45 -13.32
N PRO A 502 21.81 -20.03 -14.35
CA PRO A 502 21.36 -21.28 -14.95
C PRO A 502 21.51 -22.44 -13.96
N LEU A 503 20.49 -23.28 -13.88
CA LEU A 503 20.42 -24.43 -12.97
C LEU A 503 20.76 -25.77 -13.64
N ASN A 504 21.07 -25.77 -14.94
CA ASN A 504 21.30 -26.97 -15.76
C ASN A 504 22.78 -27.31 -15.96
N GLY A 505 23.69 -26.72 -15.17
CA GLY A 505 25.11 -27.02 -15.27
C GLY A 505 25.82 -26.44 -16.51
N GLN A 506 25.24 -25.44 -17.18
CA GLN A 506 25.98 -24.63 -18.17
C GLN A 506 27.12 -23.87 -17.46
N ALA A 507 28.27 -24.54 -17.33
CA ALA A 507 29.34 -24.15 -16.42
C ALA A 507 29.94 -22.78 -16.74
N GLU A 508 30.05 -22.44 -18.03
CA GLU A 508 30.56 -21.15 -18.51
C GLU A 508 29.61 -20.00 -18.16
N ASP A 509 28.34 -20.20 -18.48
CA ASP A 509 27.26 -19.26 -18.21
C ASP A 509 27.07 -19.01 -16.70
N PHE A 510 27.12 -20.07 -15.89
CA PHE A 510 27.11 -19.93 -14.44
C PHE A 510 28.33 -19.17 -13.94
N ALA A 511 29.53 -19.50 -14.44
CA ALA A 511 30.77 -18.80 -14.07
C ALA A 511 30.69 -17.30 -14.44
N ARG A 512 30.07 -16.95 -15.57
CA ARG A 512 29.85 -15.56 -15.97
C ARG A 512 28.97 -14.82 -14.96
N THR A 513 27.87 -15.42 -14.50
CA THR A 513 26.99 -14.85 -13.47
C THR A 513 27.70 -14.76 -12.10
N GLU A 514 28.42 -15.82 -11.72
CA GLU A 514 29.14 -15.94 -10.45
C GLU A 514 30.24 -14.87 -10.32
N ARG A 515 30.99 -14.57 -11.39
CA ARG A 515 32.00 -13.50 -11.41
C ARG A 515 31.43 -12.10 -11.17
N LEU A 516 30.11 -11.92 -11.33
CA LEU A 516 29.44 -10.64 -11.09
C LEU A 516 28.86 -10.53 -9.67
N VAL A 517 28.95 -11.59 -8.87
CA VAL A 517 28.53 -11.54 -7.46
C VAL A 517 29.46 -10.56 -6.72
N PRO A 518 28.89 -9.56 -6.01
CA PRO A 518 29.70 -8.64 -5.23
C PRO A 518 30.62 -9.37 -4.24
N PRO A 519 31.89 -8.96 -4.10
CA PRO A 519 32.82 -9.61 -3.18
C PRO A 519 32.27 -9.71 -1.75
N GLY A 520 32.39 -10.89 -1.14
CA GLY A 520 31.87 -11.17 0.20
C GLY A 520 30.41 -11.64 0.25
N PHE A 521 29.71 -11.66 -0.89
CA PHE A 521 28.32 -12.11 -0.99
C PHE A 521 28.14 -13.50 -1.63
N ASP A 522 29.21 -14.25 -1.87
CA ASP A 522 29.16 -15.59 -2.48
C ASP A 522 28.24 -16.55 -1.71
N LYS A 523 28.31 -16.53 -0.38
CA LYS A 523 27.44 -17.36 0.47
C LYS A 523 25.96 -17.00 0.32
N HIS A 524 25.66 -15.71 0.20
CA HIS A 524 24.30 -15.24 -0.05
C HIS A 524 23.81 -15.68 -1.44
N PHE A 525 24.69 -15.62 -2.44
CA PHE A 525 24.42 -16.08 -3.79
C PHE A 525 24.02 -17.56 -3.82
N TYR A 526 24.85 -18.47 -3.28
CA TYR A 526 24.54 -19.90 -3.30
C TYR A 526 23.31 -20.26 -2.48
N TYR A 527 23.11 -19.62 -1.32
CA TYR A 527 21.87 -19.79 -0.55
C TYR A 527 20.63 -19.42 -1.39
N ARG A 528 20.66 -18.26 -2.07
CA ARG A 528 19.56 -17.80 -2.94
C ARG A 528 19.41 -18.65 -4.21
N LEU A 529 20.50 -19.22 -4.73
CA LEU A 529 20.49 -20.15 -5.86
C LEU A 529 19.68 -21.40 -5.50
N GLY A 530 19.91 -21.97 -4.32
CA GLY A 530 19.11 -23.08 -3.79
C GLY A 530 17.63 -22.77 -3.67
N ARG A 531 17.29 -21.59 -3.11
CA ARG A 531 15.88 -21.12 -3.05
C ARG A 531 15.26 -21.00 -4.45
N THR A 532 16.04 -20.56 -5.43
CA THR A 532 15.60 -20.44 -6.82
C THR A 532 15.35 -21.80 -7.45
N ALA A 533 16.22 -22.79 -7.21
CA ALA A 533 16.05 -24.15 -7.72
C ALA A 533 14.71 -24.77 -7.30
N VAL A 534 14.31 -24.60 -6.04
CA VAL A 534 13.00 -25.02 -5.55
C VAL A 534 11.85 -24.33 -6.29
N ARG A 535 11.96 -23.01 -6.54
CA ARG A 535 10.90 -22.26 -7.24
C ARG A 535 10.69 -22.76 -8.67
N TRP A 536 11.73 -23.32 -9.31
CA TRP A 536 11.67 -23.89 -10.65
C TRP A 536 11.22 -25.36 -10.63
N HIS A 537 11.59 -26.11 -9.60
CA HIS A 537 11.26 -27.53 -9.42
C HIS A 537 10.30 -27.75 -8.24
N ARG A 538 9.19 -26.99 -8.20
CA ARG A 538 8.27 -26.93 -7.05
C ARG A 538 7.71 -28.29 -6.64
N SER A 539 7.46 -29.18 -7.59
CA SER A 539 6.87 -30.50 -7.34
C SER A 539 7.89 -31.58 -6.98
N GLU A 540 9.19 -31.35 -7.19
CA GLU A 540 10.19 -32.42 -7.23
C GLU A 540 11.48 -32.00 -6.53
N LEU A 541 11.52 -32.19 -5.21
CA LEU A 541 12.70 -31.93 -4.39
C LEU A 541 13.98 -32.61 -4.95
N PRO A 542 13.96 -33.88 -5.41
CA PRO A 542 15.14 -34.48 -6.03
C PRO A 542 15.65 -33.72 -7.26
N LYS A 543 14.74 -33.14 -8.08
CA LYS A 543 15.15 -32.30 -9.22
C LYS A 543 15.76 -30.99 -8.76
N ALA A 544 15.22 -30.35 -7.71
CA ALA A 544 15.83 -29.15 -7.14
C ALA A 544 17.25 -29.40 -6.62
N VAL A 545 17.48 -30.54 -5.95
CA VAL A 545 18.81 -30.96 -5.46
C VAL A 545 19.74 -31.24 -6.64
N ALA A 546 19.31 -32.04 -7.62
CA ALA A 546 20.10 -32.33 -8.81
C ALA A 546 20.48 -31.05 -9.59
N ALA A 547 19.58 -30.07 -9.62
CA ALA A 547 19.78 -28.77 -10.27
C ALA A 547 20.87 -27.89 -9.62
N VAL A 548 21.35 -28.22 -8.41
CA VAL A 548 22.47 -27.52 -7.77
C VAL A 548 23.69 -28.41 -7.54
N GLU A 549 23.66 -29.69 -7.94
CA GLU A 549 24.76 -30.64 -7.70
C GLU A 549 26.07 -30.17 -8.38
N PHE A 550 25.98 -29.49 -9.53
CA PHE A 550 27.16 -28.94 -10.21
C PHE A 550 27.93 -27.92 -9.35
N VAL A 551 27.28 -27.28 -8.37
CA VAL A 551 27.89 -26.31 -7.43
C VAL A 551 28.92 -27.01 -6.53
N ARG A 552 28.81 -28.34 -6.35
CA ARG A 552 29.80 -29.15 -5.63
C ARG A 552 31.20 -29.05 -6.22
N HIS A 553 31.30 -28.86 -7.53
CA HIS A 553 32.59 -28.65 -8.22
C HIS A 553 33.18 -27.25 -7.97
N ARG A 554 32.40 -26.30 -7.45
CA ARG A 554 32.88 -24.96 -7.05
C ARG A 554 33.48 -24.98 -5.65
N SER A 555 32.70 -25.44 -4.68
CA SER A 555 33.19 -25.78 -3.33
C SER A 555 32.14 -26.58 -2.55
N ALA A 556 32.59 -27.36 -1.58
CA ALA A 556 31.70 -28.07 -0.65
C ALA A 556 30.79 -27.10 0.13
N THR A 557 31.33 -25.94 0.52
CA THR A 557 30.57 -24.91 1.25
C THR A 557 29.47 -24.29 0.38
N ALA A 558 29.77 -23.98 -0.88
CA ALA A 558 28.79 -23.44 -1.83
C ALA A 558 27.62 -24.42 -2.05
N HIS A 559 27.94 -25.69 -2.27
CA HIS A 559 26.94 -26.74 -2.46
C HIS A 559 26.07 -26.90 -1.21
N HIS A 560 26.70 -26.97 -0.03
CA HIS A 560 25.98 -27.06 1.23
C HIS A 560 25.01 -25.88 1.44
N LEU A 561 25.44 -24.65 1.17
CA LEU A 561 24.56 -23.47 1.26
C LEU A 561 23.40 -23.51 0.25
N ALA A 562 23.63 -24.01 -0.96
CA ALA A 562 22.57 -24.21 -1.94
C ALA A 562 21.55 -25.25 -1.45
N LEU A 563 22.00 -26.38 -0.88
CA LEU A 563 21.11 -27.38 -0.29
C LEU A 563 20.32 -26.82 0.91
N ILE A 564 20.93 -26.03 1.78
CA ILE A 564 20.23 -25.32 2.87
C ILE A 564 19.14 -24.40 2.29
N GLY A 565 19.47 -23.64 1.24
CA GLY A 565 18.52 -22.79 0.53
C GLY A 565 17.33 -23.56 -0.03
N ILE A 566 17.58 -24.76 -0.58
CA ILE A 566 16.54 -25.68 -1.05
C ILE A 566 15.63 -26.08 0.11
N TYR A 567 16.16 -26.68 1.18
CA TYR A 567 15.31 -27.19 2.27
C TYR A 567 14.54 -26.08 2.98
N ARG A 568 15.09 -24.86 3.10
CA ARG A 568 14.36 -23.73 3.70
C ARG A 568 13.27 -23.15 2.79
N ALA A 569 13.47 -23.15 1.47
CA ALA A 569 12.46 -22.69 0.51
C ALA A 569 11.39 -23.74 0.20
N TRP A 570 11.72 -25.02 0.30
CA TRP A 570 10.85 -26.13 -0.10
C TRP A 570 9.44 -26.03 0.49
N PRO A 571 9.26 -25.80 1.80
CA PRO A 571 7.93 -25.70 2.40
C PRO A 571 7.03 -24.57 1.88
N TRP A 572 7.63 -23.53 1.29
CA TRP A 572 6.91 -22.37 0.78
C TRP A 572 6.39 -22.57 -0.63
N PHE A 573 7.10 -23.37 -1.43
CA PHE A 573 6.83 -23.50 -2.87
C PHE A 573 6.35 -24.90 -3.26
N ALA A 574 6.52 -25.90 -2.41
CA ALA A 574 6.20 -27.26 -2.75
C ALA A 574 4.69 -27.52 -2.84
N ALA A 575 4.27 -28.18 -3.90
CA ALA A 575 2.92 -28.72 -4.04
C ALA A 575 2.88 -30.16 -3.49
N VAL A 576 3.27 -30.32 -2.23
CA VAL A 576 3.33 -31.63 -1.55
C VAL A 576 2.14 -31.73 -0.59
N ASP A 577 1.58 -32.93 -0.46
CA ASP A 577 0.64 -33.22 0.62
C ASP A 577 1.34 -33.00 1.96
N SER A 578 0.96 -31.92 2.64
CA SER A 578 1.52 -31.52 3.93
C SER A 578 0.84 -32.23 5.10
N SER A 579 0.04 -33.28 4.84
CA SER A 579 -0.55 -34.10 5.90
C SER A 579 0.54 -34.77 6.75
N PRO A 580 0.37 -34.84 8.08
CA PRO A 580 1.34 -35.49 8.97
C PRO A 580 1.65 -36.93 8.57
N GLU A 581 0.65 -37.65 8.04
CA GLU A 581 0.77 -39.02 7.57
C GLU A 581 1.69 -39.12 6.34
N ALA A 582 1.57 -38.19 5.38
CA ALA A 582 2.47 -38.10 4.24
C ALA A 582 3.91 -37.75 4.68
N LEU A 583 4.07 -36.90 5.69
CA LEU A 583 5.40 -36.48 6.18
C LEU A 583 6.15 -37.61 6.92
N VAL A 584 5.44 -38.46 7.66
CA VAL A 584 6.04 -39.63 8.36
C VAL A 584 6.49 -40.70 7.38
N THR A 585 5.79 -40.83 6.25
CA THR A 585 6.00 -41.89 5.26
C THR A 585 6.85 -41.46 4.06
N ALA A 586 7.38 -40.23 4.06
CA ALA A 586 8.18 -39.68 2.97
C ALA A 586 9.71 -39.68 3.20
N PRO A 587 10.39 -40.72 3.77
CA PRO A 587 11.83 -40.66 3.89
C PRO A 587 12.46 -40.78 2.51
N SER A 588 12.85 -39.63 1.96
CA SER A 588 13.84 -39.60 0.90
C SER A 588 15.20 -39.84 1.54
N PRO A 589 16.10 -40.64 0.96
CA PRO A 589 17.47 -40.73 1.45
C PRO A 589 18.12 -39.34 1.36
N VAL A 590 18.41 -38.75 2.53
CA VAL A 590 19.06 -37.44 2.66
C VAL A 590 20.45 -37.67 3.27
N ALA A 591 21.46 -36.97 2.75
CA ALA A 591 22.82 -37.04 3.28
C ALA A 591 22.83 -36.68 4.78
N PRO A 592 23.61 -37.36 5.63
CA PRO A 592 23.61 -37.13 7.08
C PRO A 592 23.77 -35.66 7.48
N GLU A 593 24.63 -34.92 6.79
CA GLU A 593 24.88 -33.49 6.99
C GLU A 593 23.66 -32.59 6.67
N MET A 594 22.72 -33.07 5.87
CA MET A 594 21.49 -32.36 5.51
C MET A 594 20.28 -32.79 6.35
N GLN A 595 20.41 -33.84 7.17
CA GLN A 595 19.30 -34.42 7.94
C GLN A 595 18.62 -33.37 8.83
N ALA A 596 19.39 -32.53 9.52
CA ALA A 596 18.86 -31.46 10.35
C ALA A 596 18.02 -30.44 9.56
N HIS A 597 18.46 -30.06 8.36
CA HIS A 597 17.74 -29.10 7.51
C HIS A 597 16.48 -29.71 6.90
N TYR A 598 16.54 -30.99 6.54
CA TYR A 598 15.39 -31.72 6.02
C TYR A 598 14.28 -31.87 7.08
N TRP A 599 14.60 -32.33 8.29
CA TRP A 599 13.61 -32.42 9.37
C TRP A 599 13.04 -31.06 9.76
N ARG A 600 13.84 -30.01 9.70
CA ARG A 600 13.35 -28.64 9.88
C ARG A 600 12.36 -28.24 8.79
N ALA A 601 12.62 -28.57 7.53
CA ALA A 601 11.69 -28.32 6.44
C ALA A 601 10.36 -29.08 6.62
N LEU A 602 10.41 -30.35 7.05
CA LEU A 602 9.21 -31.14 7.36
C LEU A 602 8.42 -30.54 8.52
N GLY A 603 9.10 -30.07 9.58
CA GLY A 603 8.45 -29.37 10.68
C GLY A 603 7.76 -28.08 10.23
N LEU A 604 8.38 -27.31 9.33
CA LEU A 604 7.78 -26.12 8.74
C LEU A 604 6.52 -26.46 7.92
N LEU A 605 6.57 -27.50 7.09
CA LEU A 605 5.41 -28.02 6.34
C LEU A 605 4.26 -28.44 7.25
N ALA A 606 4.55 -29.25 8.28
CA ALA A 606 3.55 -29.71 9.24
C ALA A 606 2.92 -28.55 10.01
N GLY A 607 3.78 -27.66 10.54
CA GLY A 607 3.34 -26.47 11.27
C GLY A 607 2.46 -25.57 10.42
N ARG A 608 2.83 -25.36 9.15
CA ARG A 608 2.02 -24.60 8.18
C ARG A 608 0.65 -25.23 8.00
N TYR A 609 0.61 -26.52 7.70
CA TYR A 609 -0.63 -27.26 7.48
C TYR A 609 -1.58 -27.18 8.68
N TRP A 610 -1.07 -27.47 9.88
CA TRP A 610 -1.88 -27.41 11.10
C TRP A 610 -2.36 -26.00 11.41
N TYR A 611 -1.49 -24.99 11.27
CA TYR A 611 -1.86 -23.62 11.56
C TYR A 611 -2.86 -23.06 10.54
N GLU A 612 -2.67 -23.31 9.24
CA GLU A 612 -3.62 -22.89 8.21
C GLU A 612 -4.99 -23.57 8.37
N LYS A 613 -5.01 -24.86 8.75
CA LYS A 613 -6.24 -25.63 8.94
C LYS A 613 -7.06 -25.16 10.15
N ASP A 614 -6.38 -24.90 11.27
CA ASP A 614 -7.05 -24.67 12.56
C ASP A 614 -7.07 -23.20 13.01
N GLN A 615 -6.17 -22.36 12.47
CA GLN A 615 -5.96 -20.96 12.87
C GLN A 615 -5.91 -20.75 14.38
N SER A 616 -5.27 -21.68 15.10
CA SER A 616 -5.29 -21.73 16.57
C SER A 616 -4.00 -22.33 17.13
N LEU A 617 -3.29 -21.58 17.97
CA LEU A 617 -2.08 -22.06 18.63
C LEU A 617 -2.35 -23.19 19.63
N SER A 618 -3.50 -23.18 20.30
CA SER A 618 -3.87 -24.26 21.22
C SER A 618 -4.10 -25.58 20.49
N ARG A 619 -4.70 -25.54 19.30
CA ARG A 619 -4.84 -26.73 18.43
C ARG A 619 -3.52 -27.17 17.83
N LEU A 620 -2.66 -26.23 17.41
CA LEU A 620 -1.30 -26.55 16.97
C LEU A 620 -0.52 -27.27 18.07
N ASN A 621 -0.59 -26.80 19.32
CA ASN A 621 0.03 -27.46 20.46
C ASN A 621 -0.49 -28.90 20.64
N ALA A 622 -1.80 -29.12 20.50
CA ALA A 622 -2.38 -30.47 20.55
C ALA A 622 -1.82 -31.39 19.44
N HIS A 623 -1.69 -30.89 18.21
CA HIS A 623 -1.06 -31.63 17.12
C HIS A 623 0.40 -32.00 17.43
N LEU A 624 1.19 -31.06 17.96
CA LEU A 624 2.57 -31.31 18.36
C LEU A 624 2.69 -32.36 19.46
N GLN A 625 1.78 -32.33 20.46
CA GLN A 625 1.77 -33.32 21.54
C GLN A 625 1.50 -34.74 21.04
N VAL A 626 0.75 -34.90 19.95
CA VAL A 626 0.48 -36.22 19.35
C VAL A 626 1.60 -36.64 18.39
N PHE A 627 2.15 -35.69 17.63
CA PHE A 627 3.09 -35.96 16.55
C PHE A 627 4.54 -36.13 17.03
N VAL A 628 5.04 -35.20 17.84
CA VAL A 628 6.46 -35.14 18.23
C VAL A 628 6.94 -36.40 18.96
N PRO A 629 6.17 -36.99 19.89
CA PRO A 629 6.58 -38.23 20.56
C PRO A 629 6.73 -39.46 19.64
N ARG A 630 6.18 -39.42 18.42
CA ARG A 630 6.30 -40.50 17.43
C ARG A 630 7.61 -40.42 16.64
N LEU A 631 8.36 -39.33 16.76
CA LEU A 631 9.62 -39.11 16.09
C LEU A 631 10.79 -39.56 16.96
N ASP A 632 11.88 -39.97 16.32
CA ASP A 632 13.13 -40.23 17.03
C ASP A 632 13.62 -38.97 17.78
N SER A 633 14.11 -39.17 19.00
CA SER A 633 14.55 -38.07 19.86
C SER A 633 15.61 -37.17 19.22
N SER A 634 16.46 -37.71 18.33
CA SER A 634 17.50 -36.94 17.63
C SER A 634 16.95 -35.93 16.62
N VAL A 635 15.71 -36.10 16.16
CA VAL A 635 15.10 -35.25 15.11
C VAL A 635 14.00 -34.33 15.65
N GLN A 636 13.45 -34.61 16.83
CA GLN A 636 12.36 -33.84 17.45
C GLN A 636 12.67 -32.34 17.51
N ARG A 637 13.89 -31.97 17.94
CA ARG A 637 14.33 -30.58 18.02
C ARG A 637 14.27 -29.87 16.67
N PHE A 638 14.73 -30.51 15.59
CA PHE A 638 14.73 -29.89 14.26
C PHE A 638 13.33 -29.70 13.71
N VAL A 639 12.43 -30.66 13.94
CA VAL A 639 11.01 -30.52 13.58
C VAL A 639 10.38 -29.34 14.33
N LEU A 640 10.61 -29.23 15.64
CA LEU A 640 10.14 -28.11 16.44
C LEU A 640 10.73 -26.77 15.96
N GLN A 641 12.00 -26.72 15.58
CA GLN A 641 12.60 -25.52 14.95
C GLN A 641 11.87 -25.16 13.63
N GLY A 642 11.47 -26.15 12.84
CA GLY A 642 10.69 -25.92 11.62
C GLY A 642 9.34 -25.29 11.91
N VAL A 643 8.63 -25.82 12.91
CA VAL A 643 7.35 -25.27 13.38
C VAL A 643 7.56 -23.86 13.95
N GLY A 644 8.64 -23.62 14.68
CA GLY A 644 9.00 -22.30 15.18
C GLY A 644 9.21 -21.27 14.07
N GLN A 645 9.89 -21.66 12.99
CA GLN A 645 10.10 -20.80 11.82
C GLN A 645 8.80 -20.41 11.15
N VAL A 646 7.88 -21.35 10.96
CA VAL A 646 6.59 -21.04 10.33
C VAL A 646 5.76 -20.11 11.20
N LEU A 647 5.81 -20.27 12.52
CA LEU A 647 5.12 -19.40 13.45
C LEU A 647 5.67 -17.97 13.40
N PHE A 648 6.98 -17.79 13.29
CA PHE A 648 7.52 -16.45 13.03
C PHE A 648 6.91 -15.86 11.76
N THR A 649 6.87 -16.61 10.64
CA THR A 649 6.34 -16.07 9.38
C THR A 649 4.86 -15.69 9.46
N TYR A 650 4.00 -16.49 10.10
CA TYR A 650 2.57 -16.17 10.20
C TYR A 650 2.23 -15.17 11.31
N LEU A 651 3.02 -15.11 12.38
CA LEU A 651 2.66 -14.35 13.58
C LEU A 651 3.46 -13.04 13.74
N SER A 652 4.65 -12.93 13.15
CA SER A 652 5.48 -11.71 13.24
C SER A 652 4.80 -10.49 12.63
N ALA A 653 3.85 -10.69 11.71
CA ALA A 653 3.13 -9.62 11.05
C ALA A 653 1.97 -9.04 11.89
N ASP A 654 1.36 -9.81 12.81
CA ASP A 654 -0.05 -9.50 13.14
C ASP A 654 -0.54 -9.47 14.60
N ASN A 655 0.15 -9.90 15.68
CA ASN A 655 -0.41 -9.74 17.04
C ASN A 655 0.53 -9.96 18.25
N TRP A 656 0.41 -9.10 19.29
CA TRP A 656 1.11 -9.23 20.58
C TRP A 656 0.52 -10.28 21.53
N ALA A 657 -0.76 -10.66 21.36
CA ALA A 657 -1.43 -11.62 22.25
C ALA A 657 -0.85 -13.05 22.19
N LEU A 658 0.01 -13.32 21.20
CA LEU A 658 0.47 -14.66 20.85
C LEU A 658 1.76 -15.08 21.54
N THR A 659 2.58 -14.15 22.03
CA THR A 659 3.84 -14.51 22.73
C THR A 659 3.55 -15.22 24.05
N ALA A 660 2.56 -14.75 24.80
CA ALA A 660 2.06 -15.43 25.99
C ALA A 660 1.47 -16.82 25.68
N GLU A 661 0.89 -17.04 24.50
CA GLU A 661 0.40 -18.36 24.09
C GLU A 661 1.52 -19.32 23.70
N LEU A 662 2.56 -18.84 23.02
CA LEU A 662 3.77 -19.62 22.72
C LEU A 662 4.47 -20.07 24.01
N GLU A 663 4.51 -19.23 25.03
CA GLU A 663 5.06 -19.59 26.35
C GLU A 663 4.18 -20.53 27.17
N ARG A 664 2.98 -20.89 26.70
CA ARG A 664 2.14 -21.95 27.30
C ARG A 664 2.37 -23.33 26.69
N PHE A 665 3.19 -23.44 25.64
CA PHE A 665 3.56 -24.76 25.11
C PHE A 665 4.34 -25.54 26.18
N PRO A 666 4.32 -26.88 26.18
CA PRO A 666 5.12 -27.68 27.11
C PRO A 666 6.59 -27.24 27.09
N PRO A 667 7.28 -27.14 28.24
CA PRO A 667 8.68 -26.69 28.29
C PRO A 667 9.63 -27.49 27.40
N ALA A 668 9.35 -28.78 27.17
CA ALA A 668 10.10 -29.64 26.27
C ALA A 668 10.04 -29.22 24.79
N TYR A 669 9.03 -28.43 24.39
CA TYR A 669 8.83 -27.98 23.01
C TYR A 669 9.26 -26.52 22.80
N GLN A 670 9.15 -25.71 23.86
CA GLN A 670 9.42 -24.26 23.80
C GLN A 670 10.79 -23.94 23.24
N GLU A 671 11.85 -24.60 23.72
CA GLU A 671 13.22 -24.30 23.28
C GLU A 671 13.36 -24.49 21.76
N GLY A 672 12.92 -25.63 21.22
CA GLY A 672 12.99 -25.90 19.79
C GLY A 672 12.15 -24.91 18.96
N LEU A 673 10.93 -24.59 19.39
CA LEU A 673 10.07 -23.61 18.73
C LEU A 673 10.70 -22.21 18.71
N LEU A 674 11.25 -21.76 19.84
CA LEU A 674 11.85 -20.42 19.95
C LEU A 674 13.20 -20.31 19.24
N GLU A 675 13.98 -21.39 19.19
CA GLU A 675 15.15 -21.46 18.31
C GLU A 675 14.74 -21.37 16.84
N GLY A 676 13.68 -22.08 16.45
CA GLY A 676 13.09 -21.97 15.12
C GLY A 676 12.71 -20.53 14.78
N TRP A 677 12.01 -19.86 15.69
CA TRP A 677 11.66 -18.46 15.57
C TRP A 677 12.90 -17.58 15.37
N GLY A 678 13.93 -17.77 16.20
CA GLY A 678 15.21 -17.09 16.07
C GLY A 678 15.90 -17.30 14.73
N MET A 679 15.85 -18.53 14.19
CA MET A 679 16.41 -18.84 12.87
C MET A 679 15.64 -18.17 11.72
N ALA A 680 14.33 -18.00 11.84
CA ALA A 680 13.55 -17.25 10.84
C ALA A 680 13.87 -15.77 10.92
N LEU A 681 14.01 -15.23 12.13
CA LEU A 681 14.43 -13.86 12.37
C LEU A 681 15.86 -13.57 11.85
N GLY A 682 16.80 -14.49 12.03
CA GLY A 682 18.14 -14.40 11.46
C GLY A 682 18.13 -14.48 9.93
N GLU A 683 17.25 -15.31 9.34
CA GLU A 683 17.06 -15.33 7.90
C GLU A 683 16.50 -14.00 7.38
N ASP A 684 15.47 -13.47 8.03
CA ASP A 684 14.91 -12.18 7.61
C ASP A 684 15.95 -11.07 7.75
N ALA A 685 16.68 -10.97 8.86
CA ALA A 685 17.72 -9.95 9.03
C ALA A 685 18.78 -9.96 7.91
N LEU A 686 19.25 -11.15 7.50
CA LEU A 686 20.26 -11.28 6.45
C LEU A 686 19.69 -11.05 5.05
N PHE A 687 18.46 -11.48 4.80
CA PHE A 687 17.89 -11.59 3.45
C PHE A 687 16.71 -10.67 3.16
N SER A 688 16.26 -9.88 4.13
CA SER A 688 15.23 -8.86 3.95
C SER A 688 15.76 -7.74 3.04
N PRO A 689 14.94 -7.23 2.10
CA PRO A 689 15.31 -6.06 1.30
C PRO A 689 15.25 -4.75 2.10
N TYR A 690 14.62 -4.76 3.27
CA TYR A 690 14.50 -3.57 4.08
C TYR A 690 15.82 -3.26 4.81
N PRO A 691 16.18 -1.97 4.93
CA PRO A 691 17.41 -1.51 5.56
C PRO A 691 17.29 -1.66 7.10
N TRP A 692 17.38 -2.90 7.59
CA TRP A 692 17.34 -3.19 9.03
C TRP A 692 18.72 -3.22 9.70
N GLU A 693 19.83 -2.96 9.00
CA GLU A 693 21.16 -2.93 9.63
C GLU A 693 21.33 -1.66 10.50
N GLY A 694 21.95 -1.83 11.68
CA GLY A 694 21.89 -0.88 12.81
C GLY A 694 20.53 -0.87 13.56
N HIS A 695 19.48 -1.36 12.90
CA HIS A 695 18.12 -1.57 13.37
C HIS A 695 17.82 -3.04 13.63
N GLU A 696 18.86 -3.87 13.83
CA GLU A 696 18.70 -5.23 14.36
C GLU A 696 17.78 -5.22 15.59
N LYS A 697 17.69 -4.08 16.29
CA LYS A 697 16.72 -3.81 17.35
C LYS A 697 15.26 -3.92 16.93
N LEU A 698 14.82 -3.54 15.73
CA LEU A 698 13.39 -3.33 15.48
C LEU A 698 12.63 -4.58 15.14
N LEU A 699 13.02 -5.27 14.05
CA LEU A 699 12.41 -6.55 13.72
C LEU A 699 12.62 -7.52 14.89
N TRP A 700 13.80 -7.49 15.52
CA TRP A 700 14.04 -8.22 16.76
C TRP A 700 13.06 -7.82 17.85
N ARG A 701 13.01 -6.54 18.27
CA ARG A 701 12.12 -6.11 19.35
C ARG A 701 10.67 -6.40 19.05
N ALA A 702 10.19 -6.13 17.83
CA ALA A 702 8.83 -6.41 17.41
C ALA A 702 8.54 -7.92 17.48
N ALA A 703 9.40 -8.73 16.88
CA ALA A 703 9.27 -10.19 16.89
C ALA A 703 9.54 -10.85 18.25
N THR A 704 10.20 -10.14 19.17
CA THR A 704 10.54 -10.66 20.50
C THR A 704 9.78 -9.96 21.64
N LYS A 705 8.84 -9.06 21.33
CA LYS A 705 8.10 -8.28 22.33
C LYS A 705 7.19 -9.20 23.15
N GLY A 706 7.30 -9.10 24.48
CA GLY A 706 6.48 -9.88 25.41
C GLY A 706 7.01 -11.29 25.73
N PHE A 707 8.12 -11.73 25.13
CA PHE A 707 8.80 -12.95 25.58
C PHE A 707 9.60 -12.72 26.87
N THR A 708 9.65 -13.75 27.71
CA THR A 708 10.50 -13.79 28.91
C THR A 708 11.99 -13.82 28.55
N ALA A 709 12.84 -13.44 29.50
CA ALA A 709 14.30 -13.49 29.33
C ALA A 709 14.80 -14.89 28.92
N ARG A 710 14.21 -15.96 29.46
CA ARG A 710 14.53 -17.35 29.07
C ARG A 710 14.21 -17.61 27.60
N SER A 711 13.02 -17.21 27.15
CA SER A 711 12.59 -17.36 25.77
C SER A 711 13.49 -16.59 24.80
N LEU A 712 13.93 -15.38 25.18
CA LEU A 712 14.85 -14.56 24.40
C LEU A 712 16.20 -15.25 24.18
N VAL A 713 16.73 -16.00 25.16
CA VAL A 713 17.97 -16.77 25.01
C VAL A 713 17.83 -17.82 23.90
N SER A 714 16.72 -18.57 23.88
CA SER A 714 16.46 -19.56 22.82
C SER A 714 16.33 -18.91 21.44
N ILE A 715 15.65 -17.75 21.35
CA ILE A 715 15.57 -16.99 20.09
C ILE A 715 16.96 -16.51 19.65
N GLN A 716 17.78 -16.00 20.57
CA GLN A 716 19.16 -15.55 20.26
C GLN A 716 20.02 -16.72 19.78
N GLN A 717 19.91 -17.87 20.42
CA GLN A 717 20.60 -19.08 20.04
C GLN A 717 20.18 -19.54 18.64
N GLY A 718 18.88 -19.56 18.32
CA GLY A 718 18.38 -19.85 16.99
C GLY A 718 18.90 -18.89 15.92
N LYS A 719 18.89 -17.58 16.20
CA LYS A 719 19.44 -16.54 15.32
C LYS A 719 20.93 -16.78 15.07
N ALA A 720 21.71 -16.99 16.12
CA ALA A 720 23.14 -17.24 16.04
C ALA A 720 23.46 -18.52 15.26
N GLN A 721 22.69 -19.59 15.46
CA GLN A 721 22.82 -20.85 14.70
C GLN A 721 22.63 -20.62 13.20
N PHE A 722 21.66 -19.78 12.79
CA PHE A 722 21.48 -19.43 11.38
C PHE A 722 22.61 -18.57 10.82
N GLU A 723 23.01 -17.51 11.55
CA GLU A 723 24.08 -16.61 11.12
C GLU A 723 25.44 -17.31 11.01
N ALA A 724 25.69 -18.33 11.83
CA ALA A 724 26.91 -19.13 11.77
C ALA A 724 27.12 -19.81 10.42
N LEU A 725 26.05 -20.06 9.64
CA LEU A 725 26.15 -20.56 8.26
C LEU A 725 26.92 -19.59 7.35
N PHE A 726 26.83 -18.29 7.64
CA PHE A 726 27.42 -17.21 6.84
C PHE A 726 28.77 -16.72 7.41
N LYS A 727 29.01 -16.85 8.72
CA LYS A 727 30.29 -16.51 9.36
C LYS A 727 31.33 -17.61 9.12
N GLY A 728 32.41 -17.30 8.39
CA GLY A 728 33.44 -18.18 7.76
C GLY A 728 34.12 -19.32 8.52
N ALA A 729 33.69 -19.77 9.70
CA ALA A 729 34.43 -20.76 10.50
C ALA A 729 34.09 -22.24 10.21
N ALA A 730 32.97 -22.55 9.54
CA ALA A 730 32.51 -23.93 9.37
C ALA A 730 33.32 -24.80 8.39
N ALA A 731 34.16 -24.21 7.54
CA ALA A 731 34.87 -24.96 6.49
C ALA A 731 35.87 -25.98 7.05
N ARG A 732 36.52 -25.71 8.20
CA ARG A 732 37.53 -26.63 8.77
C ARG A 732 36.97 -27.95 9.29
N ALA A 733 35.66 -28.04 9.54
CA ALA A 733 35.02 -29.28 10.00
C ALA A 733 34.46 -30.14 8.86
N LEU A 734 34.39 -29.60 7.64
CA LEU A 734 33.87 -30.27 6.44
C LEU A 734 34.96 -30.61 5.42
N GLU A 735 36.20 -30.15 5.64
CA GLU A 735 37.34 -30.65 4.88
C GLU A 735 37.61 -32.10 5.30
N PRO A 736 37.61 -33.07 4.37
CA PRO A 736 38.05 -34.42 4.69
C PRO A 736 39.45 -34.33 5.27
N PRO A 737 39.80 -35.14 6.29
CA PRO A 737 41.13 -35.12 6.88
C PRO A 737 42.14 -35.22 5.74
N LEU A 738 43.03 -34.22 5.66
CA LEU A 738 44.17 -34.25 4.76
C LEU A 738 44.88 -35.57 5.06
N ASN A 739 44.76 -36.54 4.16
CA ASN A 739 45.52 -37.78 4.23
C ASN A 739 46.99 -37.36 4.19
N GLU A 740 47.62 -37.30 5.36
CA GLU A 740 49.08 -37.23 5.49
C GLU A 740 49.63 -38.45 4.75
N ARG A 741 50.22 -38.20 3.58
CA ARG A 741 51.03 -39.18 2.85
C ARG A 741 52.47 -39.11 3.31
#